data_AF-A0A0C3HD94-F1
#
_entry.id   AF-A0A0C3HD94-F1
#
_cell.length_a   1.000
_cell.length_b   1.000
_cell.length_c   1.000
_cell.angle_alpha   90.00
_cell.angle_beta   90.00
_cell.angle_gamma   90.00
#
_symmetry.space_group_name_H-M   'P 1'
#
loop_
_entity.id
_entity.type
_entity.pdbx_description
1 polymer ?
#
loop_
_entity_poly.entity_id
_entity_poly.type
_entity_poly.pdbx_seq_one_letter_code
_entity_poly.pdbx_strand_id
1 'polypeptide(L)'
;MSLRRWAISTRHETESTTSSPEETFGPPPPPLNIVIQIVGSRGDVQPFVALGCTLKEFGHRVRIATHAVFKSFVEEYGLEFFNIGGNPEELMAFMVRNPGLFPNYDAVRNGDVKIQRQNMTDILNGCWKSCVEIGDGIAPHDGGNNTNFGPGNSKPKPFVADAIIANPPSFAHIHCAEKLGIPLHLMFTMPYSPTEAFPHPLVSIRMSELGSNITNRLSYALIERLTWHGLGDIINKFRESTLGLEPLNIMMAAGLLTRLKIPYTYCWSPYLLPKPRDWGAHISISGFYFLQSSSEFKPTPDLVKFIEDGDPPIYVGFGSIVVDNPEAMTSMVLEAIRLAGVRALLSKGWSDLGEGDIELPETVRLLDNVPHSWLFQHVSAVVHHGGAGTTAAGLYAGKPTVIVPFFGDQSFWGEMVANAGAGPQPIPYANQTAQTLAQQIIDALHPELKIRARHLGLKLQDEQGCENGMNSFHRSLRYDNSRCSILHDKLAVWQTRGTLTRLSAVAAATLLEHGLLRLQDLEPVRHRVYHIEDRPIDPISGGASAFLSSFGDILYQTYDLPRQITKAATKPSTWNNGSSSNLSLHTVSEIGSEGRASMNTLRETSKTSLGAAEASSNSLDPSLEKAQDVALATVKGIGKLSKAVLTTPLYFTMGIARGFQNIPIAYNDTTVRRPEKVDGIQTGFEVAVSQFAYGFYDGISGVVTQPFEGAKENGALGFITGIGKGIGGLVLKPGAGLFALPAYTLQGISQEVRRVFGTNYERQIAYSRLAQGRDEMELYSNEELQSIVLNWTQLQQEKIGEET
;
A
#
# COMPACT_ATOMS: atom_id res chain seq x y z
N MET A 1 2.98 22.97 -25.64
CA MET A 1 1.56 23.20 -25.30
C MET A 1 1.27 23.07 -23.81
N SER A 2 1.75 22.03 -23.12
CA SER A 2 1.56 21.77 -21.68
C SER A 2 1.57 23.01 -20.77
N LEU A 3 2.60 23.86 -20.84
CA LEU A 3 2.71 25.11 -20.06
C LEU A 3 1.47 26.02 -20.12
N ARG A 4 0.80 26.12 -21.28
CA ARG A 4 -0.44 26.91 -21.41
C ARG A 4 -1.65 26.22 -20.75
N ARG A 5 -1.78 24.89 -20.87
CA ARG A 5 -2.87 24.14 -20.21
C ARG A 5 -2.73 24.18 -18.70
N TRP A 6 -1.52 23.96 -18.19
CA TRP A 6 -1.22 24.01 -16.76
C TRP A 6 -1.55 25.40 -16.16
N ALA A 7 -1.21 26.50 -16.85
CA ALA A 7 -1.56 27.87 -16.44
C ALA A 7 -3.04 28.28 -16.69
N ILE A 8 -3.87 27.37 -17.20
CA ILE A 8 -5.32 27.55 -17.37
C ILE A 8 -6.08 26.69 -16.34
N SER A 9 -5.71 25.43 -16.18
CA SER A 9 -6.29 24.50 -15.18
C SER A 9 -6.23 25.08 -13.76
N THR A 10 -5.12 25.74 -13.39
CA THR A 10 -4.95 26.40 -12.08
C THR A 10 -5.77 27.67 -11.88
N ARG A 11 -6.43 28.22 -12.91
CA ARG A 11 -7.24 29.46 -12.80
C ARG A 11 -8.69 29.24 -12.39
N HIS A 12 -9.20 28.01 -12.44
CA HIS A 12 -10.63 27.74 -12.21
C HIS A 12 -11.01 27.49 -10.73
N GLU A 13 -10.06 27.46 -9.79
CA GLU A 13 -10.35 27.18 -8.37
C GLU A 13 -10.76 28.42 -7.52
N THR A 14 -10.78 29.65 -8.07
CA THR A 14 -11.00 30.89 -7.28
C THR A 14 -11.82 32.03 -7.95
N GLU A 15 -13.15 31.92 -7.97
CA GLU A 15 -14.05 33.10 -7.92
C GLU A 15 -14.91 33.11 -6.65
N SER A 16 -14.28 33.46 -5.52
CA SER A 16 -14.93 33.71 -4.23
C SER A 16 -14.18 34.84 -3.53
N THR A 17 -14.89 35.93 -3.19
CA THR A 17 -14.27 37.24 -2.91
C THR A 17 -13.67 37.39 -1.50
N THR A 18 -12.39 37.05 -1.34
CA THR A 18 -11.48 37.66 -0.35
C THR A 18 -10.04 37.62 -0.87
N SER A 19 -9.30 38.73 -0.75
CA SER A 19 -7.92 38.85 -1.21
C SER A 19 -6.92 38.16 -0.27
N SER A 20 -6.50 36.95 -0.63
CA SER A 20 -5.26 36.32 -0.11
C SER A 20 -4.06 36.67 -1.00
N PRO A 21 -2.81 36.51 -0.52
CA PRO A 21 -1.61 36.68 -1.35
C PRO A 21 -1.62 35.72 -2.55
N GLU A 22 -1.01 36.14 -3.66
CA GLU A 22 -0.85 35.30 -4.85
C GLU A 22 0.06 34.10 -4.55
N GLU A 23 -0.46 32.87 -4.65
CA GLU A 23 0.39 31.68 -4.66
C GLU A 23 1.19 31.65 -5.96
N THR A 24 2.49 31.97 -5.88
CA THR A 24 3.40 31.95 -7.03
C THR A 24 3.68 30.50 -7.44
N PHE A 25 2.83 29.94 -8.30
CA PHE A 25 2.91 28.55 -8.74
C PHE A 25 4.27 28.23 -9.41
N GLY A 26 5.02 27.31 -8.80
CA GLY A 26 6.31 26.83 -9.32
C GLY A 26 6.18 26.00 -10.61
N PRO A 27 7.28 25.77 -11.35
CA PRO A 27 7.22 25.16 -12.69
C PRO A 27 6.57 23.77 -12.68
N PRO A 28 5.77 23.41 -13.71
CA PRO A 28 5.01 22.16 -13.75
C PRO A 28 5.91 20.94 -13.57
N PRO A 29 5.42 19.86 -12.92
CA PRO A 29 6.24 18.72 -12.57
C PRO A 29 6.95 18.13 -13.80
N PRO A 30 8.20 17.62 -13.65
CA PRO A 30 8.89 16.96 -14.75
C PRO A 30 8.09 15.73 -15.24
N PRO A 31 8.30 15.26 -16.48
CA PRO A 31 7.76 13.99 -16.95
C PRO A 31 8.10 12.85 -15.97
N LEU A 32 7.14 11.94 -15.76
CA LEU A 32 7.23 10.84 -14.79
C LEU A 32 6.74 9.54 -15.42
N ASN A 33 7.36 8.42 -15.05
CA ASN A 33 6.81 7.08 -15.16
C ASN A 33 5.84 6.86 -13.98
N ILE A 34 4.53 6.95 -14.23
CA ILE A 34 3.49 6.75 -13.21
C ILE A 34 2.91 5.34 -13.37
N VAL A 35 2.97 4.54 -12.31
CA VAL A 35 2.22 3.28 -12.23
C VAL A 35 0.93 3.49 -11.44
N ILE A 36 -0.19 3.01 -11.97
CA ILE A 36 -1.51 3.08 -11.34
C ILE A 36 -1.95 1.65 -10.98
N GLN A 37 -1.89 1.30 -9.70
CA GLN A 37 -2.20 -0.04 -9.19
C GLN A 37 -3.68 -0.17 -8.83
N ILE A 38 -4.39 -1.10 -9.48
CA ILE A 38 -5.85 -1.23 -9.36
C ILE A 38 -6.22 -2.71 -9.22
N VAL A 39 -6.79 -3.07 -8.07
CA VAL A 39 -7.49 -4.35 -7.86
C VAL A 39 -8.98 -4.06 -7.82
N GLY A 40 -9.78 -4.75 -8.63
CA GLY A 40 -11.23 -4.54 -8.66
C GLY A 40 -11.89 -4.82 -10.01
N SER A 41 -13.13 -4.36 -10.12
CA SER A 41 -14.00 -4.51 -11.28
C SER A 41 -13.70 -3.49 -12.40
N ARG A 42 -14.44 -3.58 -13.52
CA ARG A 42 -14.43 -2.50 -14.53
C ARG A 42 -14.82 -1.13 -13.92
N GLY A 43 -15.69 -1.11 -12.92
CA GLY A 43 -16.09 0.11 -12.20
C GLY A 43 -14.96 0.76 -11.41
N ASP A 44 -13.95 -0.02 -11.01
CA ASP A 44 -12.73 0.47 -10.38
C ASP A 44 -11.70 0.92 -11.43
N VAL A 45 -11.51 0.13 -12.49
CA VAL A 45 -10.46 0.37 -13.50
C VAL A 45 -10.78 1.55 -14.44
N GLN A 46 -12.03 1.69 -14.89
CA GLN A 46 -12.43 2.72 -15.86
C GLN A 46 -12.15 4.17 -15.41
N PRO A 47 -12.43 4.58 -14.15
CA PRO A 47 -12.00 5.86 -13.58
C PRO A 47 -10.49 6.16 -13.75
N PHE A 48 -9.64 5.15 -13.54
CA PHE A 48 -8.19 5.33 -13.63
C PHE A 48 -7.65 5.32 -15.06
N VAL A 49 -8.35 4.69 -16.01
CA VAL A 49 -8.05 4.87 -17.45
C VAL A 49 -8.28 6.33 -17.84
N ALA A 50 -9.38 6.95 -17.38
CA ALA A 50 -9.66 8.37 -17.63
C ALA A 50 -8.58 9.30 -17.01
N LEU A 51 -8.22 9.07 -15.74
CA LEU A 51 -7.11 9.79 -15.09
C LEU A 51 -5.77 9.55 -15.82
N GLY A 52 -5.52 8.34 -16.31
CA GLY A 52 -4.32 7.97 -17.06
C GLY A 52 -4.20 8.71 -18.38
N CYS A 53 -5.30 8.89 -19.11
CA CYS A 53 -5.36 9.75 -20.30
C CYS A 53 -4.99 11.20 -19.94
N THR A 54 -5.58 11.77 -18.88
CA THR A 54 -5.30 13.14 -18.43
C THR A 54 -3.82 13.32 -18.05
N LEU A 55 -3.25 12.39 -17.28
CA LEU A 55 -1.82 12.39 -16.90
C LEU A 55 -0.90 12.29 -18.13
N LYS A 56 -1.28 11.50 -19.13
CA LYS A 56 -0.55 11.36 -20.40
C LYS A 56 -0.58 12.65 -21.24
N GLU A 57 -1.71 13.37 -21.26
CA GLU A 57 -1.81 14.69 -21.91
C GLU A 57 -0.93 15.77 -21.28
N PHE A 58 -0.55 15.60 -20.00
CA PHE A 58 0.42 16.46 -19.31
C PHE A 58 1.87 15.98 -19.44
N GLY A 59 2.11 14.90 -20.19
CA GLY A 59 3.46 14.42 -20.55
C GLY A 59 4.02 13.31 -19.65
N HIS A 60 3.21 12.72 -18.77
CA HIS A 60 3.63 11.54 -18.00
C HIS A 60 3.49 10.25 -18.82
N ARG A 61 4.39 9.29 -18.59
CA ARG A 61 4.28 7.92 -19.12
C ARG A 61 3.49 7.09 -18.12
N VAL A 62 2.25 6.72 -18.47
CA VAL A 62 1.31 6.06 -17.55
C VAL A 62 1.20 4.57 -17.86
N ARG A 63 1.31 3.77 -16.80
CA ARG A 63 1.11 2.31 -16.81
C ARG A 63 -0.01 1.93 -15.85
N ILE A 64 -1.08 1.32 -16.37
CA ILE A 64 -2.17 0.75 -15.58
C ILE A 64 -1.81 -0.69 -15.20
N ALA A 65 -1.66 -0.93 -13.90
CA ALA A 65 -1.32 -2.22 -13.33
C ALA A 65 -2.59 -2.86 -12.73
N THR A 66 -3.17 -3.83 -13.42
CA THR A 66 -4.46 -4.46 -13.05
C THR A 66 -4.61 -5.87 -13.63
N HIS A 67 -5.79 -6.47 -13.55
CA HIS A 67 -6.06 -7.85 -13.97
C HIS A 67 -5.99 -8.01 -15.50
N ALA A 68 -5.49 -9.17 -15.97
CA ALA A 68 -5.27 -9.49 -17.39
C ALA A 68 -6.49 -9.23 -18.31
N VAL A 69 -7.71 -9.45 -17.81
CA VAL A 69 -8.97 -9.24 -18.55
C VAL A 69 -9.16 -7.79 -19.04
N PHE A 70 -8.49 -6.81 -18.44
CA PHE A 70 -8.60 -5.40 -18.82
C PHE A 70 -7.50 -4.94 -19.80
N LYS A 71 -6.58 -5.81 -20.24
CA LYS A 71 -5.47 -5.44 -21.14
C LYS A 71 -5.93 -4.65 -22.36
N SER A 72 -6.80 -5.24 -23.17
CA SER A 72 -7.28 -4.61 -24.42
C SER A 72 -7.98 -3.27 -24.17
N PHE A 73 -8.70 -3.14 -23.05
CA PHE A 73 -9.39 -1.91 -22.65
C PHE A 73 -8.41 -0.81 -22.19
N VAL A 74 -7.27 -1.16 -21.59
CA VAL A 74 -6.20 -0.20 -21.26
C VAL A 74 -5.45 0.24 -22.53
N GLU A 75 -5.16 -0.72 -23.42
CA GLU A 75 -4.41 -0.48 -24.65
C GLU A 75 -5.22 0.32 -25.71
N GLU A 76 -6.56 0.20 -25.72
CA GLU A 76 -7.47 1.01 -26.56
C GLU A 76 -7.24 2.53 -26.39
N TYR A 77 -6.98 2.98 -25.16
CA TYR A 77 -6.71 4.39 -24.83
C TYR A 77 -5.20 4.74 -24.90
N GLY A 78 -4.39 3.80 -25.40
CA GLY A 78 -2.95 3.93 -25.62
C GLY A 78 -2.16 4.12 -24.33
N LEU A 79 -2.61 3.56 -23.21
CA LEU A 79 -1.86 3.50 -21.95
C LEU A 79 -1.04 2.20 -21.92
N GLU A 80 0.06 2.15 -21.15
CA GLU A 80 0.73 0.86 -20.94
C GLU A 80 -0.10 -0.01 -19.99
N PHE A 81 -0.23 -1.30 -20.31
CA PHE A 81 -0.83 -2.29 -19.42
C PHE A 81 0.24 -3.10 -18.68
N PHE A 82 -0.05 -3.51 -17.44
CA PHE A 82 0.72 -4.54 -16.74
C PHE A 82 -0.21 -5.46 -15.92
N ASN A 83 -0.07 -6.76 -16.08
CA ASN A 83 -0.82 -7.78 -15.36
C ASN A 83 -0.30 -7.93 -13.92
N ILE A 84 -1.15 -7.67 -12.93
CA ILE A 84 -0.83 -7.93 -11.52
C ILE A 84 -1.27 -9.33 -11.04
N GLY A 85 -1.98 -10.10 -11.87
CA GLY A 85 -2.58 -11.38 -11.48
C GLY A 85 -3.89 -11.22 -10.70
N GLY A 86 -4.41 -12.35 -10.21
CA GLY A 86 -5.76 -12.45 -9.64
C GLY A 86 -6.88 -12.28 -10.69
N ASN A 87 -8.05 -12.84 -10.39
CA ASN A 87 -9.23 -12.76 -11.25
C ASN A 87 -10.34 -11.92 -10.56
N PRO A 88 -10.83 -10.82 -11.18
CA PRO A 88 -11.85 -9.98 -10.57
C PRO A 88 -13.20 -10.68 -10.45
N GLU A 89 -13.52 -11.65 -11.32
CA GLU A 89 -14.77 -12.40 -11.28
C GLU A 89 -14.79 -13.38 -10.10
N GLU A 90 -13.68 -14.07 -9.82
CA GLU A 90 -13.51 -14.90 -8.61
C GLU A 90 -13.60 -14.06 -7.33
N LEU A 91 -12.99 -12.87 -7.32
CA LEU A 91 -13.05 -11.94 -6.20
C LEU A 91 -14.49 -11.46 -5.95
N MET A 92 -15.22 -11.06 -7.01
CA MET A 92 -16.62 -10.64 -6.91
C MET A 92 -17.53 -11.80 -6.51
N ALA A 93 -17.42 -12.98 -7.13
CA ALA A 93 -18.22 -14.15 -6.78
C ALA A 93 -17.98 -14.59 -5.32
N PHE A 94 -16.76 -14.47 -4.81
CA PHE A 94 -16.46 -14.70 -3.40
C PHE A 94 -17.15 -13.68 -2.49
N MET A 95 -17.12 -12.38 -2.84
CA MET A 95 -17.79 -11.32 -2.06
C MET A 95 -19.32 -11.45 -2.07
N VAL A 96 -19.93 -11.83 -3.20
CA VAL A 96 -21.40 -12.02 -3.27
C VAL A 96 -21.85 -13.21 -2.42
N ARG A 97 -21.09 -14.32 -2.44
CA ARG A 97 -21.36 -15.51 -1.59
C ARG A 97 -21.00 -15.31 -0.11
N ASN A 98 -20.22 -14.26 0.20
CA ASN A 98 -19.78 -13.92 1.56
C ASN A 98 -19.96 -12.41 1.80
N PRO A 99 -21.20 -11.89 1.85
CA PRO A 99 -21.46 -10.45 1.98
C PRO A 99 -21.18 -9.91 3.39
N GLY A 100 -20.79 -10.77 4.34
CA GLY A 100 -20.39 -10.40 5.69
C GLY A 100 -18.88 -10.19 5.83
N LEU A 101 -18.47 -9.55 6.94
CA LEU A 101 -17.07 -9.24 7.27
C LEU A 101 -16.15 -10.46 7.48
N PHE A 102 -16.73 -11.66 7.57
CA PHE A 102 -16.01 -12.92 7.73
C PHE A 102 -16.48 -13.91 6.66
N PRO A 103 -15.59 -14.74 6.10
CA PRO A 103 -16.00 -15.84 5.22
C PRO A 103 -16.94 -16.80 5.94
N ASN A 104 -17.97 -17.28 5.24
CA ASN A 104 -18.86 -18.32 5.73
C ASN A 104 -18.08 -19.62 5.96
N TYR A 105 -18.57 -20.47 6.87
CA TYR A 105 -17.92 -21.75 7.21
C TYR A 105 -17.64 -22.62 5.98
N ASP A 106 -18.58 -22.65 5.04
CA ASP A 106 -18.44 -23.44 3.81
C ASP A 106 -17.37 -22.85 2.86
N ALA A 107 -17.14 -21.54 2.84
CA ALA A 107 -16.04 -20.94 2.08
C ALA A 107 -14.65 -21.25 2.68
N VAL A 108 -14.58 -21.51 3.99
CA VAL A 108 -13.38 -22.07 4.64
C VAL A 108 -13.22 -23.56 4.27
N ARG A 109 -14.32 -24.32 4.33
CA ARG A 109 -14.35 -25.77 4.06
C ARG A 109 -14.03 -26.14 2.61
N ASN A 110 -14.53 -25.35 1.65
CA ASN A 110 -14.32 -25.56 0.22
C ASN A 110 -12.92 -25.14 -0.24
N GLY A 111 -12.18 -24.40 0.60
CA GLY A 111 -10.83 -23.93 0.29
C GLY A 111 -10.77 -22.58 -0.42
N ASP A 112 -11.89 -21.90 -0.64
CA ASP A 112 -11.96 -20.59 -1.30
C ASP A 112 -11.03 -19.56 -0.63
N VAL A 113 -10.98 -19.57 0.71
CA VAL A 113 -10.07 -18.72 1.49
C VAL A 113 -8.59 -18.98 1.14
N LYS A 114 -8.20 -20.21 0.81
CA LYS A 114 -6.82 -20.53 0.37
C LYS A 114 -6.55 -19.96 -1.02
N ILE A 115 -7.53 -20.03 -1.94
CA ILE A 115 -7.44 -19.47 -3.28
C ILE A 115 -7.29 -17.94 -3.19
N GLN A 116 -8.15 -17.25 -2.44
CA GLN A 116 -8.07 -15.80 -2.30
C GLN A 116 -6.77 -15.31 -1.63
N ARG A 117 -6.19 -16.10 -0.71
CA ARG A 117 -4.85 -15.83 -0.15
C ARG A 117 -3.72 -16.01 -1.18
N GLN A 118 -3.86 -16.93 -2.12
CA GLN A 118 -2.92 -17.07 -3.23
C GLN A 118 -3.10 -15.93 -4.24
N ASN A 119 -4.32 -15.64 -4.68
CA ASN A 119 -4.64 -14.50 -5.56
C ASN A 119 -4.09 -13.18 -5.00
N MET A 120 -4.22 -12.94 -3.67
CA MET A 120 -3.63 -11.77 -3.01
C MET A 120 -2.08 -11.82 -2.98
N THR A 121 -1.47 -13.00 -2.79
CA THR A 121 -0.01 -13.15 -2.89
C THR A 121 0.49 -12.80 -4.29
N ASP A 122 -0.23 -13.19 -5.33
CA ASP A 122 0.13 -12.92 -6.71
C ASP A 122 -0.07 -11.43 -7.05
N ILE A 123 -1.19 -10.83 -6.64
CA ILE A 123 -1.46 -9.39 -6.70
C ILE A 123 -0.34 -8.55 -6.07
N LEU A 124 0.13 -8.90 -4.86
CA LEU A 124 1.19 -8.16 -4.19
C LEU A 124 2.51 -8.20 -4.99
N ASN A 125 2.88 -9.38 -5.50
CA ASN A 125 4.08 -9.53 -6.33
C ASN A 125 3.93 -8.86 -7.71
N GLY A 126 2.75 -8.94 -8.32
CA GLY A 126 2.42 -8.28 -9.59
C GLY A 126 2.49 -6.75 -9.49
N CYS A 127 1.97 -6.18 -8.40
CA CYS A 127 2.11 -4.76 -8.08
C CYS A 127 3.58 -4.34 -7.88
N TRP A 128 4.43 -5.17 -7.27
CA TRP A 128 5.88 -4.90 -7.22
C TRP A 128 6.49 -4.91 -8.61
N LYS A 129 6.24 -5.99 -9.38
CA LYS A 129 6.74 -6.18 -10.74
C LYS A 129 6.34 -5.03 -11.67
N SER A 130 5.10 -4.55 -11.62
CA SER A 130 4.62 -3.45 -12.46
C SER A 130 5.44 -2.16 -12.31
N CYS A 131 6.11 -1.98 -11.16
CA CYS A 131 6.95 -0.82 -10.87
C CYS A 131 8.36 -0.89 -11.48
N VAL A 132 8.86 -2.06 -11.88
CA VAL A 132 10.30 -2.29 -12.20
C VAL A 132 10.57 -3.26 -13.35
N GLU A 133 9.60 -4.07 -13.79
CA GLU A 133 9.74 -5.01 -14.89
C GLU A 133 9.34 -4.41 -16.24
N ILE A 134 10.02 -4.86 -17.28
CA ILE A 134 9.72 -4.53 -18.68
C ILE A 134 8.54 -5.41 -19.14
N GLY A 135 7.83 -4.98 -20.20
CA GLY A 135 6.71 -5.72 -20.76
C GLY A 135 5.41 -5.53 -20.00
N ASP A 136 4.51 -6.53 -20.13
CA ASP A 136 3.10 -6.48 -19.72
C ASP A 136 2.73 -7.45 -18.58
N GLY A 137 3.69 -8.21 -18.04
CA GLY A 137 3.46 -9.18 -16.96
C GLY A 137 2.64 -10.42 -17.35
N ILE A 138 2.39 -10.68 -18.63
CA ILE A 138 1.67 -11.88 -19.10
C ILE A 138 2.64 -12.98 -19.54
N ALA A 139 3.64 -12.63 -20.36
CA ALA A 139 4.65 -13.59 -20.81
C ALA A 139 5.81 -13.73 -19.81
N PRO A 140 6.38 -14.93 -19.62
CA PRO A 140 7.72 -15.05 -19.06
C PRO A 140 8.72 -14.33 -19.96
N HIS A 141 9.40 -13.32 -19.43
CA HIS A 141 10.57 -12.77 -20.09
C HIS A 141 11.75 -13.74 -19.93
N ASP A 142 11.77 -14.77 -20.77
CA ASP A 142 12.95 -15.60 -21.00
C ASP A 142 14.15 -14.68 -21.31
N GLY A 143 15.25 -14.85 -20.59
CA GLY A 143 16.44 -14.01 -20.67
C GLY A 143 17.26 -14.16 -21.96
N GLY A 144 16.63 -14.49 -23.09
CA GLY A 144 17.29 -14.72 -24.37
C GLY A 144 16.36 -14.61 -25.58
N ASN A 145 16.61 -13.59 -26.40
CA ASN A 145 16.44 -13.54 -27.87
C ASN A 145 15.13 -13.99 -28.53
N ASN A 146 14.03 -14.27 -27.83
CA ASN A 146 12.79 -14.70 -28.49
C ASN A 146 12.07 -13.52 -29.18
N THR A 147 12.29 -13.38 -30.49
CA THR A 147 12.02 -12.16 -31.29
C THR A 147 10.70 -12.20 -32.07
N ASN A 148 9.69 -12.92 -31.56
CA ASN A 148 8.34 -12.98 -32.16
C ASN A 148 7.54 -11.68 -31.91
N PHE A 149 8.00 -10.58 -32.50
CA PHE A 149 7.28 -9.31 -32.55
C PHE A 149 6.38 -9.24 -33.78
N GLY A 150 5.11 -8.86 -33.58
CA GLY A 150 4.21 -8.52 -34.68
C GLY A 150 4.74 -7.31 -35.48
N PRO A 151 4.37 -7.16 -36.77
CA PRO A 151 4.94 -6.15 -37.65
C PRO A 151 4.58 -4.73 -37.18
N GLY A 152 5.54 -4.05 -36.54
CA GLY A 152 5.43 -2.64 -36.15
C GLY A 152 6.21 -2.22 -34.91
N ASN A 153 6.53 -3.15 -33.99
CA ASN A 153 7.05 -2.75 -32.67
C ASN A 153 8.57 -2.54 -32.59
N SER A 154 8.95 -1.41 -31.96
CA SER A 154 10.31 -1.10 -31.50
C SER A 154 10.74 -1.97 -30.31
N LYS A 155 12.03 -1.94 -29.95
CA LYS A 155 12.57 -2.55 -28.71
C LYS A 155 11.69 -2.21 -27.48
N PRO A 156 11.46 -3.15 -26.55
CA PRO A 156 10.64 -2.89 -25.36
C PRO A 156 11.37 -1.98 -24.37
N LYS A 157 10.83 -0.77 -24.14
CA LYS A 157 11.48 0.29 -23.34
C LYS A 157 11.42 0.01 -21.83
N PRO A 158 12.55 0.11 -21.09
CA PRO A 158 12.58 -0.03 -19.63
C PRO A 158 11.55 0.85 -18.92
N PHE A 159 10.91 0.34 -17.88
CA PHE A 159 9.99 1.10 -17.02
C PHE A 159 10.44 0.97 -15.57
N VAL A 160 10.62 2.11 -14.90
CA VAL A 160 10.83 2.18 -13.44
C VAL A 160 9.97 3.30 -12.90
N ALA A 161 9.09 3.00 -11.95
CA ALA A 161 8.14 3.96 -11.42
C ALA A 161 8.83 5.13 -10.69
N ASP A 162 8.38 6.34 -11.01
CA ASP A 162 8.77 7.59 -10.35
C ASP A 162 7.74 8.02 -9.28
N ALA A 163 6.50 7.54 -9.41
CA ALA A 163 5.41 7.69 -8.46
C ALA A 163 4.39 6.55 -8.59
N ILE A 164 3.66 6.27 -7.52
CA ILE A 164 2.56 5.29 -7.48
C ILE A 164 1.25 6.03 -7.24
N ILE A 165 0.25 5.76 -8.07
CA ILE A 165 -1.16 5.98 -7.74
C ILE A 165 -1.77 4.60 -7.47
N ALA A 166 -2.66 4.45 -6.48
CA ALA A 166 -3.29 3.16 -6.20
C ALA A 166 -4.68 3.26 -5.57
N ASN A 167 -5.50 2.22 -5.75
CA ASN A 167 -6.66 1.97 -4.89
C ASN A 167 -6.27 1.08 -3.67
N PRO A 168 -6.93 1.22 -2.50
CA PRO A 168 -6.58 0.45 -1.30
C PRO A 168 -6.62 -1.08 -1.46
N PRO A 169 -7.58 -1.70 -2.20
CA PRO A 169 -7.62 -3.15 -2.40
C PRO A 169 -6.36 -3.79 -3.01
N SER A 170 -5.43 -3.00 -3.55
CA SER A 170 -4.14 -3.50 -4.03
C SER A 170 -3.16 -3.88 -2.91
N PHE A 171 -3.26 -3.26 -1.72
CA PHE A 171 -2.43 -3.39 -0.50
C PHE A 171 -0.88 -3.25 -0.64
N ALA A 172 -0.29 -3.53 -1.81
CA ALA A 172 1.15 -3.45 -2.07
C ALA A 172 1.69 -2.02 -2.07
N HIS A 173 0.83 -1.06 -2.44
CA HIS A 173 1.13 0.32 -2.80
C HIS A 173 2.14 1.02 -1.86
N ILE A 174 1.89 1.00 -0.55
CA ILE A 174 2.73 1.68 0.44
C ILE A 174 4.08 0.98 0.64
N HIS A 175 4.12 -0.34 0.48
CA HIS A 175 5.34 -1.13 0.65
C HIS A 175 6.24 -1.03 -0.61
N CYS A 176 5.64 -0.98 -1.80
CA CYS A 176 6.37 -0.67 -3.04
C CYS A 176 6.97 0.74 -2.99
N ALA A 177 6.16 1.73 -2.56
CA ALA A 177 6.61 3.12 -2.39
C ALA A 177 7.72 3.26 -1.34
N GLU A 178 7.63 2.50 -0.23
CA GLU A 178 8.67 2.41 0.80
C GLU A 178 9.98 1.82 0.28
N LYS A 179 9.94 0.72 -0.48
CA LYS A 179 11.15 0.13 -1.06
C LYS A 179 11.80 1.06 -2.08
N LEU A 180 11.04 1.56 -3.04
CA LEU A 180 11.54 2.46 -4.10
C LEU A 180 11.93 3.85 -3.59
N GLY A 181 11.30 4.33 -2.52
CA GLY A 181 11.52 5.69 -2.00
C GLY A 181 10.84 6.77 -2.85
N ILE A 182 9.65 6.47 -3.38
CA ILE A 182 8.90 7.34 -4.33
C ILE A 182 7.55 7.78 -3.75
N PRO A 183 6.93 8.87 -4.25
CA PRO A 183 5.63 9.32 -3.80
C PRO A 183 4.52 8.30 -4.06
N LEU A 184 3.63 8.13 -3.09
CA LEU A 184 2.37 7.41 -3.18
C LEU A 184 1.23 8.41 -3.05
N HIS A 185 0.23 8.27 -3.91
CA HIS A 185 -1.06 8.92 -3.79
C HIS A 185 -2.18 7.87 -3.89
N LEU A 186 -3.06 7.81 -2.89
CA LEU A 186 -4.21 6.91 -2.93
C LEU A 186 -5.40 7.60 -3.59
N MET A 187 -6.12 6.90 -4.44
CA MET A 187 -7.40 7.38 -4.94
C MET A 187 -8.43 6.28 -4.88
N PHE A 188 -9.70 6.64 -4.64
CA PHE A 188 -10.75 5.62 -4.59
C PHE A 188 -12.15 6.17 -4.87
N THR A 189 -13.01 5.27 -5.30
CA THR A 189 -14.42 5.48 -5.63
C THR A 189 -15.33 5.40 -4.41
N MET A 190 -14.93 4.75 -3.30
CA MET A 190 -15.67 4.71 -2.03
C MET A 190 -14.85 5.21 -0.83
N PRO A 191 -15.48 5.73 0.25
CA PRO A 191 -14.74 6.22 1.42
C PRO A 191 -13.94 5.12 2.14
N TYR A 192 -12.69 5.44 2.50
CA TYR A 192 -11.77 4.51 3.18
C TYR A 192 -10.98 5.17 4.34
N SER A 193 -10.98 6.50 4.41
CA SER A 193 -10.31 7.29 5.45
C SER A 193 -11.24 7.52 6.64
N PRO A 194 -10.79 7.30 7.89
CA PRO A 194 -11.61 7.53 9.07
C PRO A 194 -12.28 8.91 9.09
N THR A 195 -13.59 8.92 9.35
CA THR A 195 -14.36 10.13 9.63
C THR A 195 -15.47 9.86 10.65
N GLU A 196 -15.87 10.93 11.34
CA GLU A 196 -17.04 10.98 12.21
C GLU A 196 -18.35 11.19 11.42
N ALA A 197 -18.30 11.61 10.16
CA ALA A 197 -19.47 11.99 9.36
C ALA A 197 -20.36 10.80 8.95
N PHE A 198 -19.76 9.67 8.57
CA PHE A 198 -20.46 8.47 8.11
C PHE A 198 -19.62 7.21 8.37
N PRO A 199 -20.23 6.02 8.56
CA PRO A 199 -19.50 4.78 8.78
C PRO A 199 -18.76 4.32 7.51
N HIS A 200 -17.78 3.44 7.70
CA HIS A 200 -17.09 2.76 6.61
C HIS A 200 -18.10 1.91 5.80
N PRO A 201 -18.21 2.05 4.47
CA PRO A 201 -19.30 1.45 3.67
C PRO A 201 -19.48 -0.06 3.88
N LEU A 202 -18.37 -0.81 4.02
CA LEU A 202 -18.37 -2.26 4.28
C LEU A 202 -18.83 -2.68 5.70
N VAL A 203 -19.33 -1.78 6.55
CA VAL A 203 -19.68 -2.09 7.96
C VAL A 203 -21.09 -1.62 8.33
N SER A 204 -22.05 -2.55 8.36
CA SER A 204 -23.37 -2.32 8.95
C SER A 204 -23.34 -2.43 10.49
N ILE A 205 -23.02 -1.34 11.18
CA ILE A 205 -23.13 -1.27 12.65
C ILE A 205 -24.56 -0.88 13.04
N ARG A 206 -25.24 -1.73 13.82
CA ARG A 206 -26.44 -1.30 14.58
C ARG A 206 -26.00 -0.24 15.59
N MET A 207 -26.56 0.97 15.50
CA MET A 207 -26.11 2.14 16.26
C MET A 207 -25.91 1.83 17.75
N SER A 208 -24.72 2.12 18.27
CA SER A 208 -24.38 1.87 19.67
C SER A 208 -24.65 3.08 20.55
N GLU A 209 -24.79 2.86 21.86
CA GLU A 209 -25.04 3.91 22.86
C GLU A 209 -23.90 4.96 22.96
N LEU A 210 -22.76 4.71 22.31
CA LEU A 210 -21.59 5.61 22.21
C LEU A 210 -21.80 6.79 21.23
N GLY A 211 -22.96 6.86 20.57
CA GLY A 211 -23.30 7.94 19.63
C GLY A 211 -22.75 7.73 18.20
N SER A 212 -23.35 8.44 17.25
CA SER A 212 -23.08 8.31 15.81
C SER A 212 -21.61 8.54 15.46
N ASN A 213 -21.04 9.67 15.88
CA ASN A 213 -19.72 10.14 15.42
C ASN A 213 -18.60 9.17 15.82
N ILE A 214 -18.62 8.70 17.06
CA ILE A 214 -17.64 7.72 17.57
C ILE A 214 -17.85 6.36 16.91
N THR A 215 -19.11 5.92 16.73
CA THR A 215 -19.44 4.68 16.01
C THR A 215 -18.92 4.69 14.57
N ASN A 216 -19.15 5.79 13.85
CA ASN A 216 -18.67 6.02 12.50
C ASN A 216 -17.14 5.89 12.43
N ARG A 217 -16.42 6.64 13.27
CA ARG A 217 -14.95 6.66 13.29
C ARG A 217 -14.34 5.31 13.67
N LEU A 218 -14.96 4.56 14.58
CA LEU A 218 -14.51 3.21 14.98
C LEU A 218 -14.69 2.15 13.89
N SER A 219 -15.67 2.29 12.99
CA SER A 219 -15.92 1.31 11.92
C SER A 219 -14.72 1.14 10.97
N TYR A 220 -14.01 2.22 10.64
CA TYR A 220 -12.77 2.19 9.84
C TYR A 220 -11.66 1.43 10.56
N ALA A 221 -11.48 1.69 11.86
CA ALA A 221 -10.47 1.01 12.67
C ALA A 221 -10.76 -0.49 12.85
N LEU A 222 -12.05 -0.89 12.81
CA LEU A 222 -12.44 -2.30 12.77
C LEU A 222 -12.04 -2.95 11.43
N ILE A 223 -12.36 -2.32 10.29
CA ILE A 223 -11.98 -2.82 8.97
C ILE A 223 -10.47 -2.99 8.86
N GLU A 224 -9.67 -1.96 9.15
CA GLU A 224 -8.21 -2.05 9.04
C GLU A 224 -7.65 -3.18 9.92
N ARG A 225 -8.17 -3.38 11.14
CA ARG A 225 -7.76 -4.48 12.03
C ARG A 225 -8.13 -5.85 11.45
N LEU A 226 -9.32 -6.02 10.88
CA LEU A 226 -9.74 -7.27 10.24
C LEU A 226 -8.90 -7.56 9.00
N THR A 227 -8.61 -6.56 8.17
CA THR A 227 -7.71 -6.66 7.02
C THR A 227 -6.31 -7.09 7.45
N TRP A 228 -5.73 -6.47 8.48
CA TRP A 228 -4.40 -6.83 8.98
C TRP A 228 -4.35 -8.19 9.68
N HIS A 229 -5.43 -8.61 10.36
CA HIS A 229 -5.55 -9.98 10.87
C HIS A 229 -5.67 -11.02 9.74
N GLY A 230 -6.38 -10.68 8.66
CA GLY A 230 -6.58 -11.57 7.52
C GLY A 230 -5.36 -11.69 6.59
N LEU A 231 -4.66 -10.59 6.30
CA LEU A 231 -3.62 -10.52 5.26
C LEU A 231 -2.21 -10.18 5.80
N GLY A 232 -2.07 -9.84 7.08
CA GLY A 232 -0.81 -9.31 7.63
C GLY A 232 0.38 -10.28 7.53
N ASP A 233 0.17 -11.59 7.57
CA ASP A 233 1.23 -12.59 7.37
C ASP A 233 1.68 -12.66 5.90
N ILE A 234 0.74 -12.58 4.95
CA ILE A 234 1.02 -12.53 3.51
C ILE A 234 1.77 -11.25 3.17
N ILE A 235 1.29 -10.11 3.66
CA ILE A 235 1.93 -8.79 3.48
C ILE A 235 3.34 -8.80 4.09
N ASN A 236 3.53 -9.35 5.29
CA ASN A 236 4.86 -9.46 5.89
C ASN A 236 5.78 -10.43 5.13
N LYS A 237 5.27 -11.54 4.60
CA LYS A 237 6.02 -12.45 3.73
C LYS A 237 6.44 -11.75 2.43
N PHE A 238 5.58 -10.95 1.81
CA PHE A 238 5.89 -10.13 0.64
C PHE A 238 6.95 -9.06 0.97
N ARG A 239 6.81 -8.35 2.10
CA ARG A 239 7.80 -7.37 2.58
C ARG A 239 9.18 -8.00 2.78
N GLU A 240 9.26 -9.13 3.46
CA GLU A 240 10.55 -9.77 3.75
C GLU A 240 11.17 -10.52 2.55
N SER A 241 10.37 -11.23 1.75
CA SER A 241 10.88 -12.13 0.71
C SER A 241 10.97 -11.47 -0.67
N THR A 242 10.11 -10.51 -0.98
CA THR A 242 10.10 -9.80 -2.28
C THR A 242 10.74 -8.42 -2.14
N LEU A 243 10.45 -7.66 -1.09
CA LEU A 243 10.96 -6.29 -0.96
C LEU A 243 12.25 -6.17 -0.12
N GLY A 244 12.59 -7.18 0.67
CA GLY A 244 13.71 -7.13 1.63
C GLY A 244 13.50 -6.12 2.78
N LEU A 245 12.26 -5.74 3.06
CA LEU A 245 11.87 -4.81 4.13
C LEU A 245 11.61 -5.55 5.44
N GLU A 246 11.60 -4.83 6.56
CA GLU A 246 11.18 -5.37 7.86
C GLU A 246 9.67 -5.66 7.92
N PRO A 247 9.22 -6.77 8.54
CA PRO A 247 7.80 -7.03 8.74
C PRO A 247 7.19 -6.06 9.75
N LEU A 248 5.91 -5.76 9.58
CA LEU A 248 5.17 -4.86 10.46
C LEU A 248 4.53 -5.63 11.62
N ASN A 249 4.47 -5.00 12.80
CA ASN A 249 3.61 -5.48 13.87
C ASN A 249 2.14 -5.28 13.47
N ILE A 250 1.42 -6.39 13.30
CA ILE A 250 0.02 -6.45 12.84
C ILE A 250 -0.90 -5.53 13.66
N MET A 251 -0.67 -5.38 14.98
CA MET A 251 -1.48 -4.51 15.83
C MET A 251 -1.29 -3.00 15.55
N MET A 252 -0.14 -2.60 15.00
CA MET A 252 0.26 -1.21 14.73
C MET A 252 0.29 -0.86 13.23
N ALA A 253 -0.01 -1.85 12.38
CA ALA A 253 -0.14 -1.68 10.93
C ALA A 253 -1.55 -1.17 10.54
N ALA A 254 -2.57 -1.48 11.34
CA ALA A 254 -3.82 -0.71 11.32
C ALA A 254 -3.55 0.77 11.67
N GLY A 255 -4.23 1.69 11.00
CA GLY A 255 -3.99 3.13 11.08
C GLY A 255 -2.75 3.65 10.35
N LEU A 256 -1.93 2.79 9.71
CA LEU A 256 -0.64 3.19 9.12
C LEU A 256 -0.77 4.31 8.07
N LEU A 257 -1.73 4.19 7.15
CA LEU A 257 -1.92 5.17 6.07
C LEU A 257 -2.37 6.53 6.62
N THR A 258 -3.25 6.50 7.63
CA THR A 258 -3.72 7.67 8.37
C THR A 258 -2.59 8.32 9.19
N ARG A 259 -1.75 7.53 9.87
CA ARG A 259 -0.58 8.00 10.65
C ARG A 259 0.46 8.66 9.76
N LEU A 260 0.76 8.07 8.60
CA LEU A 260 1.68 8.63 7.61
C LEU A 260 1.09 9.82 6.82
N LYS A 261 -0.21 10.12 6.99
CA LYS A 261 -0.96 11.13 6.23
C LYS A 261 -0.74 10.99 4.72
N ILE A 262 -0.90 9.76 4.21
CA ILE A 262 -0.76 9.44 2.79
C ILE A 262 -1.75 10.30 1.99
N PRO A 263 -1.31 11.04 0.95
CA PRO A 263 -2.18 11.83 0.09
C PRO A 263 -3.33 10.99 -0.48
N TYR A 264 -4.54 11.53 -0.43
CA TYR A 264 -5.77 10.82 -0.81
C TYR A 264 -6.67 11.71 -1.67
N THR A 265 -7.21 11.17 -2.76
CA THR A 265 -8.24 11.83 -3.58
C THR A 265 -9.44 10.91 -3.82
N TYR A 266 -10.63 11.40 -3.50
CA TYR A 266 -11.87 10.66 -3.69
C TYR A 266 -12.60 11.06 -4.97
N CYS A 267 -12.89 10.05 -5.79
CA CYS A 267 -13.33 10.19 -7.17
C CYS A 267 -14.86 10.29 -7.30
N TRP A 268 -15.48 11.16 -6.49
CA TRP A 268 -16.93 11.42 -6.49
C TRP A 268 -17.23 12.92 -6.47
N SER A 269 -18.46 13.31 -6.81
CA SER A 269 -18.91 14.71 -6.77
C SER A 269 -19.05 15.24 -5.34
N PRO A 270 -18.47 16.40 -4.98
CA PRO A 270 -18.72 17.06 -3.70
C PRO A 270 -20.17 17.55 -3.53
N TYR A 271 -20.98 17.60 -4.60
CA TYR A 271 -22.43 17.86 -4.52
C TYR A 271 -23.24 16.61 -4.12
N LEU A 272 -22.71 15.41 -4.32
CA LEU A 272 -23.30 14.15 -3.84
C LEU A 272 -22.85 13.85 -2.40
N LEU A 273 -21.54 13.98 -2.14
CA LEU A 273 -20.95 13.72 -0.82
C LEU A 273 -19.85 14.76 -0.52
N PRO A 274 -20.14 15.83 0.24
CA PRO A 274 -19.19 16.90 0.52
C PRO A 274 -18.08 16.44 1.47
N LYS A 275 -16.95 17.15 1.45
CA LYS A 275 -15.78 16.83 2.30
C LYS A 275 -16.13 16.90 3.80
N PRO A 276 -15.95 15.81 4.57
CA PRO A 276 -16.03 15.82 6.02
C PRO A 276 -15.07 16.85 6.65
N ARG A 277 -15.56 17.54 7.69
CA ARG A 277 -14.83 18.65 8.36
C ARG A 277 -13.59 18.18 9.14
N ASP A 278 -13.51 16.89 9.45
CA ASP A 278 -12.40 16.24 10.15
C ASP A 278 -11.30 15.72 9.20
N TRP A 279 -11.52 15.74 7.88
CA TRP A 279 -10.49 15.38 6.90
C TRP A 279 -9.50 16.53 6.65
N GLY A 280 -8.23 16.31 7.01
CA GLY A 280 -7.15 17.28 6.79
C GLY A 280 -6.85 17.59 5.32
N ALA A 281 -5.94 18.53 5.07
CA ALA A 281 -5.58 19.00 3.72
C ALA A 281 -4.93 17.94 2.80
N HIS A 282 -4.50 16.80 3.34
CA HIS A 282 -3.95 15.68 2.57
C HIS A 282 -5.03 14.77 1.94
N ILE A 283 -6.30 14.98 2.29
CA ILE A 283 -7.45 14.28 1.72
C ILE A 283 -8.28 15.28 0.90
N SER A 284 -8.64 14.91 -0.32
CA SER A 284 -9.40 15.73 -1.25
C SER A 284 -10.55 14.94 -1.91
N ILE A 285 -11.46 15.66 -2.54
CA ILE A 285 -12.54 15.13 -3.38
C ILE A 285 -12.41 15.87 -4.71
N SER A 286 -12.31 15.14 -5.82
CA SER A 286 -11.99 15.70 -7.13
C SER A 286 -13.20 15.89 -8.05
N GLY A 287 -14.28 15.15 -7.83
CA GLY A 287 -15.32 14.92 -8.83
C GLY A 287 -15.21 13.50 -9.42
N PHE A 288 -16.22 13.10 -10.19
CA PHE A 288 -16.21 11.78 -10.84
C PHE A 288 -15.26 11.73 -12.06
N TYR A 289 -14.57 10.61 -12.26
CA TYR A 289 -13.67 10.42 -13.40
C TYR A 289 -14.41 9.76 -14.57
N PHE A 290 -14.93 10.58 -15.49
CA PHE A 290 -15.61 10.11 -16.69
C PHE A 290 -14.62 9.86 -17.83
N LEU A 291 -14.62 8.64 -18.35
CA LEU A 291 -13.90 8.30 -19.57
C LEU A 291 -14.72 8.78 -20.78
N GLN A 292 -14.15 9.70 -21.58
CA GLN A 292 -14.75 10.08 -22.85
C GLN A 292 -14.85 8.83 -23.74
N SER A 293 -16.07 8.50 -24.16
CA SER A 293 -16.29 7.33 -25.01
C SER A 293 -15.73 7.58 -26.41
N SER A 294 -15.08 6.58 -26.99
CA SER A 294 -14.70 6.58 -28.41
C SER A 294 -15.94 6.87 -29.26
N SER A 295 -15.84 7.87 -30.15
CA SER A 295 -16.97 8.52 -30.82
C SER A 295 -17.59 7.69 -31.96
N GLU A 296 -17.51 6.36 -31.88
CA GLU A 296 -17.85 5.42 -32.95
C GLU A 296 -18.98 4.45 -32.58
N PHE A 297 -19.53 4.52 -31.35
CA PHE A 297 -20.67 3.67 -30.99
C PHE A 297 -21.88 3.96 -31.88
N LYS A 298 -22.28 2.95 -32.66
CA LYS A 298 -23.45 2.98 -33.53
C LYS A 298 -24.53 2.09 -32.92
N PRO A 299 -25.66 2.64 -32.43
CA PRO A 299 -26.75 1.83 -31.91
C PRO A 299 -27.38 1.00 -33.04
N THR A 300 -27.95 -0.16 -32.70
CA THR A 300 -28.68 -0.98 -33.67
C THR A 300 -30.00 -0.30 -34.06
N PRO A 301 -30.48 -0.42 -35.32
CA PRO A 301 -31.74 0.20 -35.76
C PRO A 301 -32.93 -0.21 -34.88
N ASP A 302 -32.98 -1.47 -34.45
CA ASP A 302 -33.93 -2.02 -33.48
C ASP A 302 -33.98 -1.24 -32.15
N LEU A 303 -32.81 -0.88 -31.61
CA LEU A 303 -32.73 -0.18 -30.32
C LEU A 303 -33.18 1.27 -30.47
N VAL A 304 -32.78 1.94 -31.55
CA VAL A 304 -33.26 3.29 -31.87
C VAL A 304 -34.78 3.29 -32.04
N LYS A 305 -35.31 2.37 -32.85
CA LYS A 305 -36.75 2.21 -33.05
C LYS A 305 -37.50 1.94 -31.74
N PHE A 306 -37.03 1.01 -30.90
CA PHE A 306 -37.68 0.74 -29.61
C PHE A 306 -37.71 1.99 -28.71
N ILE A 307 -36.63 2.77 -28.69
CA ILE A 307 -36.60 4.03 -27.93
C ILE A 307 -37.62 5.03 -28.50
N GLU A 308 -37.70 5.19 -29.82
CA GLU A 308 -38.56 6.16 -30.51
C GLU A 308 -40.06 5.78 -30.53
N ASP A 309 -40.41 4.50 -30.52
CA ASP A 309 -41.80 3.97 -30.58
C ASP A 309 -42.60 4.16 -29.27
N GLY A 310 -42.42 5.26 -28.52
CA GLY A 310 -43.24 5.62 -27.35
C GLY A 310 -42.51 6.38 -26.23
N ASP A 311 -43.09 6.36 -25.03
CA ASP A 311 -42.53 7.06 -23.85
C ASP A 311 -41.12 6.54 -23.47
N PRO A 312 -40.16 7.42 -23.09
CA PRO A 312 -38.77 7.02 -22.82
C PRO A 312 -38.66 5.90 -21.77
N PRO A 313 -38.08 4.73 -22.11
CA PRO A 313 -38.06 3.57 -21.23
C PRO A 313 -37.16 3.80 -20.00
N ILE A 314 -37.33 3.00 -18.95
CA ILE A 314 -36.33 2.89 -17.88
C ILE A 314 -35.18 1.97 -18.30
N TYR A 315 -33.98 2.19 -17.79
CA TYR A 315 -32.92 1.18 -17.81
C TYR A 315 -33.03 0.29 -16.57
N VAL A 316 -32.83 -1.02 -16.72
CA VAL A 316 -32.64 -1.95 -15.61
C VAL A 316 -31.38 -2.76 -15.85
N GLY A 317 -30.40 -2.62 -14.97
CA GLY A 317 -29.10 -3.27 -15.13
C GLY A 317 -28.31 -3.46 -13.85
N PHE A 318 -28.36 -4.65 -13.28
CA PHE A 318 -27.61 -4.99 -12.07
C PHE A 318 -26.14 -5.38 -12.33
N GLY A 319 -25.71 -5.50 -13.60
CA GLY A 319 -24.35 -5.87 -13.96
C GLY A 319 -24.01 -7.32 -13.61
N SER A 320 -22.73 -7.67 -13.62
CA SER A 320 -22.20 -9.03 -13.41
C SER A 320 -22.27 -9.48 -11.94
N ILE A 321 -23.48 -9.65 -11.42
CA ILE A 321 -23.74 -10.16 -10.06
C ILE A 321 -24.17 -11.62 -10.15
N VAL A 322 -23.47 -12.48 -9.40
CA VAL A 322 -23.77 -13.91 -9.28
C VAL A 322 -24.87 -14.11 -8.25
N VAL A 323 -26.13 -14.30 -8.68
CA VAL A 323 -27.26 -14.58 -7.79
C VAL A 323 -27.62 -16.07 -7.77
N ASP A 324 -28.03 -16.59 -6.61
CA ASP A 324 -28.35 -18.02 -6.44
C ASP A 324 -29.56 -18.50 -7.25
N ASN A 325 -30.44 -17.58 -7.67
CA ASN A 325 -31.57 -17.86 -8.54
C ASN A 325 -31.84 -16.69 -9.52
N PRO A 326 -31.23 -16.71 -10.72
CA PRO A 326 -31.41 -15.68 -11.75
C PRO A 326 -32.82 -15.61 -12.33
N GLU A 327 -33.54 -16.74 -12.38
CA GLU A 327 -34.92 -16.82 -12.89
C GLU A 327 -35.87 -16.04 -11.99
N ALA A 328 -35.85 -16.30 -10.68
CA ALA A 328 -36.67 -15.60 -9.69
C ALA A 328 -36.40 -14.09 -9.66
N MET A 329 -35.13 -13.70 -9.79
CA MET A 329 -34.74 -12.29 -9.91
C MET A 329 -35.32 -11.66 -11.19
N THR A 330 -35.26 -12.37 -12.32
CA THR A 330 -35.82 -11.90 -13.59
C THR A 330 -37.34 -11.78 -13.52
N SER A 331 -38.04 -12.78 -12.96
CA SER A 331 -39.49 -12.74 -12.76
C SER A 331 -39.92 -11.57 -11.87
N MET A 332 -39.18 -11.31 -10.79
CA MET A 332 -39.42 -10.18 -9.89
C MET A 332 -39.27 -8.83 -10.60
N VAL A 333 -38.25 -8.69 -11.47
CA VAL A 333 -38.01 -7.48 -12.27
C VAL A 333 -39.09 -7.28 -13.34
N LEU A 334 -39.47 -8.33 -14.07
CA LEU A 334 -40.52 -8.25 -15.10
C LEU A 334 -41.89 -7.90 -14.50
N GLU A 335 -42.24 -8.51 -13.37
CA GLU A 335 -43.47 -8.16 -12.64
C GLU A 335 -43.43 -6.72 -12.08
N ALA A 336 -42.26 -6.25 -11.60
CA ALA A 336 -42.11 -4.87 -11.16
C ALA A 336 -42.31 -3.85 -12.30
N ILE A 337 -41.76 -4.13 -13.49
CA ILE A 337 -41.96 -3.32 -14.71
C ILE A 337 -43.44 -3.30 -15.10
N ARG A 338 -44.12 -4.47 -15.06
CA ARG A 338 -45.55 -4.60 -15.36
C ARG A 338 -46.43 -3.85 -14.36
N LEU A 339 -46.10 -3.90 -13.07
CA LEU A 339 -46.82 -3.18 -12.00
C LEU A 339 -46.59 -1.66 -12.06
N ALA A 340 -45.39 -1.21 -12.45
CA ALA A 340 -45.09 0.20 -12.65
C ALA A 340 -45.69 0.77 -13.95
N GLY A 341 -46.07 -0.09 -14.91
CA GLY A 341 -46.69 0.31 -16.18
C GLY A 341 -45.74 0.99 -17.16
N VAL A 342 -44.45 0.63 -17.15
CA VAL A 342 -43.39 1.31 -17.91
C VAL A 342 -42.81 0.45 -19.03
N ARG A 343 -42.22 1.09 -20.05
CA ARG A 343 -41.31 0.44 -21.00
C ARG A 343 -39.91 0.30 -20.37
N ALA A 344 -39.20 -0.78 -20.65
CA ALA A 344 -37.91 -1.07 -20.03
C ALA A 344 -36.84 -1.61 -21.01
N LEU A 345 -35.59 -1.23 -20.74
CA LEU A 345 -34.38 -1.74 -21.38
C LEU A 345 -33.60 -2.56 -20.36
N LEU A 346 -33.54 -3.89 -20.57
CA LEU A 346 -33.05 -4.86 -19.60
C LEU A 346 -31.66 -5.38 -20.01
N SER A 347 -30.61 -5.06 -19.27
CA SER A 347 -29.26 -5.57 -19.54
C SER A 347 -29.14 -7.05 -19.14
N LYS A 348 -28.47 -7.89 -19.94
CA LYS A 348 -28.25 -9.33 -19.67
C LYS A 348 -27.32 -9.67 -18.48
N GLY A 349 -26.92 -8.70 -17.64
CA GLY A 349 -25.71 -8.80 -16.82
C GLY A 349 -25.63 -9.91 -15.75
N TRP A 350 -26.76 -10.35 -15.18
CA TRP A 350 -26.81 -11.27 -14.01
C TRP A 350 -27.43 -12.64 -14.33
N SER A 351 -27.64 -12.94 -15.62
CA SER A 351 -28.55 -13.99 -16.06
C SER A 351 -28.39 -14.23 -17.56
N ASP A 352 -28.27 -15.49 -17.99
CA ASP A 352 -28.10 -15.89 -19.40
C ASP A 352 -29.42 -15.81 -20.22
N LEU A 353 -30.09 -14.64 -20.14
CA LEU A 353 -31.31 -14.29 -20.85
C LEU A 353 -31.02 -14.17 -22.36
N GLY A 354 -31.10 -15.33 -23.01
CA GLY A 354 -30.82 -15.53 -24.42
C GLY A 354 -30.72 -17.00 -24.84
N GLU A 355 -30.49 -17.92 -23.90
CA GLU A 355 -30.37 -19.37 -24.19
C GLU A 355 -31.62 -20.20 -23.84
N GLY A 356 -32.73 -19.58 -23.43
CA GLY A 356 -33.98 -20.26 -23.10
C GLY A 356 -35.25 -19.45 -23.43
N ASP A 357 -36.37 -20.16 -23.61
CA ASP A 357 -37.66 -19.64 -24.11
C ASP A 357 -38.44 -18.78 -23.10
N ILE A 358 -37.86 -17.66 -22.66
CA ILE A 358 -38.57 -16.63 -21.89
C ILE A 358 -39.18 -15.62 -22.87
N GLU A 359 -40.48 -15.78 -23.15
CA GLU A 359 -41.26 -14.78 -23.90
C GLU A 359 -41.28 -13.45 -23.14
N LEU A 360 -40.66 -12.42 -23.71
CA LEU A 360 -40.64 -11.07 -23.14
C LEU A 360 -41.83 -10.25 -23.64
N PRO A 361 -42.49 -9.44 -22.77
CA PRO A 361 -43.50 -8.49 -23.20
C PRO A 361 -42.96 -7.48 -24.21
N GLU A 362 -43.78 -7.01 -25.14
CA GLU A 362 -43.40 -5.99 -26.13
C GLU A 362 -42.89 -4.67 -25.51
N THR A 363 -43.19 -4.43 -24.23
CA THR A 363 -42.70 -3.29 -23.45
C THR A 363 -41.28 -3.46 -22.90
N VAL A 364 -40.64 -4.62 -23.06
CA VAL A 364 -39.32 -4.95 -22.51
C VAL A 364 -38.38 -5.42 -23.62
N ARG A 365 -37.26 -4.71 -23.82
CA ARG A 365 -36.21 -5.10 -24.77
C ARG A 365 -34.93 -5.48 -24.03
N LEU A 366 -34.38 -6.66 -24.31
CA LEU A 366 -33.04 -7.03 -23.83
C LEU A 366 -31.96 -6.17 -24.51
N LEU A 367 -30.95 -5.80 -23.72
CA LEU A 367 -29.74 -5.12 -24.16
C LEU A 367 -28.52 -6.02 -24.00
N ASP A 368 -27.72 -6.05 -25.06
CA ASP A 368 -26.31 -6.42 -25.02
C ASP A 368 -25.46 -5.26 -24.43
N ASN A 369 -24.15 -5.29 -24.64
CA ASN A 369 -23.22 -4.31 -24.07
C ASN A 369 -23.30 -2.94 -24.78
N VAL A 370 -24.14 -2.04 -24.26
CA VAL A 370 -24.34 -0.67 -24.76
C VAL A 370 -23.68 0.36 -23.81
N PRO A 371 -22.87 1.33 -24.31
CA PRO A 371 -22.26 2.35 -23.47
C PRO A 371 -23.29 3.21 -22.71
N HIS A 372 -23.18 3.23 -21.38
CA HIS A 372 -24.06 4.02 -20.50
C HIS A 372 -24.02 5.52 -20.79
N SER A 373 -22.88 6.04 -21.24
CA SER A 373 -22.66 7.43 -21.68
C SER A 373 -23.60 7.86 -22.82
N TRP A 374 -23.97 6.94 -23.70
CA TRP A 374 -24.99 7.15 -24.73
C TRP A 374 -26.38 6.76 -24.21
N LEU A 375 -26.51 5.52 -23.73
CA LEU A 375 -27.79 4.91 -23.36
C LEU A 375 -28.56 5.72 -22.32
N PHE A 376 -27.88 6.21 -21.28
CA PHE A 376 -28.54 6.91 -20.18
C PHE A 376 -29.04 8.30 -20.58
N GLN A 377 -28.72 8.82 -21.77
CA GLN A 377 -29.36 10.04 -22.28
C GLN A 377 -30.84 9.79 -22.65
N HIS A 378 -31.12 8.59 -23.20
CA HIS A 378 -32.40 8.22 -23.81
C HIS A 378 -33.44 7.62 -22.86
N VAL A 379 -33.10 7.37 -21.59
CA VAL A 379 -34.00 6.73 -20.60
C VAL A 379 -34.69 7.73 -19.66
N SER A 380 -35.78 7.32 -19.01
CA SER A 380 -36.52 8.14 -18.04
C SER A 380 -36.04 7.97 -16.58
N ALA A 381 -35.50 6.80 -16.23
CA ALA A 381 -34.84 6.48 -14.95
C ALA A 381 -33.83 5.33 -15.12
N VAL A 382 -32.94 5.15 -14.14
CA VAL A 382 -31.88 4.13 -14.13
C VAL A 382 -32.05 3.24 -12.88
N VAL A 383 -32.34 1.95 -13.06
CA VAL A 383 -32.40 0.96 -11.98
C VAL A 383 -31.13 0.10 -12.03
N HIS A 384 -30.37 0.03 -10.94
CA HIS A 384 -29.13 -0.76 -10.89
C HIS A 384 -28.74 -1.16 -9.47
N HIS A 385 -27.59 -1.83 -9.33
CA HIS A 385 -27.09 -2.39 -8.08
C HIS A 385 -26.40 -1.39 -7.13
N GLY A 386 -26.27 -0.10 -7.48
CA GLY A 386 -25.62 0.92 -6.64
C GLY A 386 -24.09 1.05 -6.74
N GLY A 387 -23.39 0.29 -7.58
CA GLY A 387 -21.93 0.38 -7.72
C GLY A 387 -21.49 1.72 -8.31
N ALA A 388 -20.48 2.34 -7.69
CA ALA A 388 -20.11 3.74 -7.85
C ALA A 388 -20.05 4.26 -9.31
N GLY A 389 -19.46 3.49 -10.24
CA GLY A 389 -19.36 3.90 -11.65
C GLY A 389 -20.70 3.97 -12.39
N THR A 390 -21.67 3.10 -12.05
CA THR A 390 -23.02 3.18 -12.63
C THR A 390 -23.83 4.29 -11.95
N THR A 391 -23.65 4.48 -10.64
CA THR A 391 -24.23 5.61 -9.89
C THR A 391 -23.79 6.94 -10.52
N ALA A 392 -22.49 7.10 -10.75
CA ALA A 392 -21.91 8.28 -11.39
C ALA A 392 -22.52 8.54 -12.77
N ALA A 393 -22.65 7.51 -13.62
CA ALA A 393 -23.22 7.64 -14.95
C ALA A 393 -24.71 8.03 -14.93
N GLY A 394 -25.52 7.43 -14.05
CA GLY A 394 -26.96 7.76 -13.92
C GLY A 394 -27.18 9.20 -13.46
N LEU A 395 -26.42 9.64 -12.44
CA LEU A 395 -26.45 11.01 -11.94
C LEU A 395 -25.93 12.02 -12.98
N TYR A 396 -24.83 11.72 -13.68
CA TYR A 396 -24.27 12.57 -14.75
C TYR A 396 -25.23 12.75 -15.92
N ALA A 397 -25.97 11.70 -16.29
CA ALA A 397 -27.05 11.78 -17.29
C ALA A 397 -28.31 12.53 -16.78
N GLY A 398 -28.30 13.00 -15.52
CA GLY A 398 -29.38 13.74 -14.90
C GLY A 398 -30.63 12.90 -14.63
N LYS A 399 -30.50 11.58 -14.47
CA LYS A 399 -31.62 10.64 -14.38
C LYS A 399 -31.89 10.23 -12.93
N PRO A 400 -33.16 10.12 -12.52
CA PRO A 400 -33.54 9.45 -11.28
C PRO A 400 -32.95 8.05 -11.21
N THR A 401 -32.27 7.74 -10.11
CA THR A 401 -31.42 6.55 -9.98
C THR A 401 -31.93 5.68 -8.84
N VAL A 402 -32.48 4.50 -9.16
CA VAL A 402 -32.97 3.50 -8.22
C VAL A 402 -31.87 2.49 -7.91
N ILE A 403 -31.56 2.32 -6.63
CA ILE A 403 -30.48 1.44 -6.16
C ILE A 403 -31.06 0.28 -5.35
N VAL A 404 -30.77 -0.95 -5.82
CA VAL A 404 -31.09 -2.22 -5.15
C VAL A 404 -29.76 -2.87 -4.76
N PRO A 405 -29.23 -2.63 -3.54
CA PRO A 405 -27.90 -3.08 -3.17
C PRO A 405 -27.87 -4.58 -2.82
N PHE A 406 -26.76 -5.23 -3.16
CA PHE A 406 -26.49 -6.65 -2.90
C PHE A 406 -25.35 -6.81 -1.88
N PHE A 407 -24.25 -6.07 -2.03
CA PHE A 407 -23.05 -6.16 -1.18
C PHE A 407 -22.20 -4.88 -1.26
N GLY A 408 -21.15 -4.77 -0.44
CA GLY A 408 -20.12 -3.74 -0.61
C GLY A 408 -20.59 -2.32 -0.29
N ASP A 409 -20.17 -1.35 -1.10
CA ASP A 409 -20.49 0.08 -0.98
C ASP A 409 -21.87 0.47 -1.54
N GLN A 410 -22.58 -0.48 -2.12
CA GLN A 410 -23.82 -0.27 -2.87
C GLN A 410 -24.94 0.36 -2.03
N SER A 411 -25.09 -0.07 -0.77
CA SER A 411 -26.09 0.51 0.15
C SER A 411 -25.77 1.96 0.48
N PHE A 412 -24.48 2.27 0.71
CA PHE A 412 -24.01 3.62 0.99
C PHE A 412 -24.30 4.57 -0.18
N TRP A 413 -24.06 4.15 -1.42
CA TRP A 413 -24.44 4.95 -2.60
C TRP A 413 -25.95 5.10 -2.77
N GLY A 414 -26.73 4.07 -2.44
CA GLY A 414 -28.19 4.17 -2.37
C GLY A 414 -28.65 5.27 -1.40
N GLU A 415 -28.10 5.29 -0.19
CA GLU A 415 -28.38 6.31 0.81
C GLU A 415 -27.95 7.71 0.35
N MET A 416 -26.76 7.86 -0.25
CA MET A 416 -26.29 9.17 -0.73
C MET A 416 -27.16 9.71 -1.90
N VAL A 417 -27.58 8.85 -2.84
CA VAL A 417 -28.49 9.22 -3.94
C VAL A 417 -29.86 9.64 -3.42
N ALA A 418 -30.40 8.90 -2.43
CA ALA A 418 -31.68 9.23 -1.80
C ALA A 418 -31.61 10.54 -1.00
N ASN A 419 -30.53 10.75 -0.24
CA ASN A 419 -30.30 11.97 0.54
C ASN A 419 -30.08 13.21 -0.36
N ALA A 420 -29.48 13.04 -1.53
CA ALA A 420 -29.39 14.08 -2.55
C ALA A 420 -30.73 14.36 -3.28
N GLY A 421 -31.76 13.54 -3.03
CA GLY A 421 -33.06 13.63 -3.70
C GLY A 421 -33.03 13.25 -5.19
N ALA A 422 -32.02 12.47 -5.61
CA ALA A 422 -31.83 12.01 -6.99
C ALA A 422 -32.32 10.57 -7.21
N GLY A 423 -32.95 9.96 -6.21
CA GLY A 423 -33.56 8.63 -6.27
C GLY A 423 -34.41 8.34 -5.02
N PRO A 424 -35.16 7.22 -5.01
CA PRO A 424 -35.86 6.74 -3.83
C PRO A 424 -34.88 6.13 -2.81
N GLN A 425 -35.36 5.87 -1.59
CA GLN A 425 -34.58 5.14 -0.58
C GLN A 425 -34.22 3.71 -1.08
N PRO A 426 -32.99 3.22 -0.86
CA PRO A 426 -32.58 1.90 -1.32
C PRO A 426 -33.24 0.79 -0.50
N ILE A 427 -33.50 -0.35 -1.15
CA ILE A 427 -34.01 -1.57 -0.50
C ILE A 427 -33.08 -2.71 -0.90
N PRO A 428 -32.33 -3.31 0.05
CA PRO A 428 -31.42 -4.41 -0.26
C PRO A 428 -32.13 -5.59 -0.93
N TYR A 429 -31.45 -6.25 -1.87
CA TYR A 429 -32.01 -7.35 -2.67
C TYR A 429 -32.67 -8.44 -1.81
N ALA A 430 -32.07 -8.80 -0.67
CA ALA A 430 -32.62 -9.79 0.27
C ALA A 430 -33.99 -9.43 0.88
N ASN A 431 -34.39 -8.16 0.82
CA ASN A 431 -35.68 -7.63 1.27
C ASN A 431 -36.57 -7.15 0.11
N GLN A 432 -36.14 -7.32 -1.14
CA GLN A 432 -36.78 -6.73 -2.31
C GLN A 432 -37.88 -7.63 -2.89
N THR A 433 -38.97 -7.01 -3.32
CA THR A 433 -40.13 -7.65 -3.95
C THR A 433 -40.49 -6.92 -5.24
N ALA A 434 -41.32 -7.54 -6.09
CA ALA A 434 -41.79 -6.88 -7.30
C ALA A 434 -42.61 -5.61 -6.99
N GLN A 435 -43.37 -5.63 -5.88
CA GLN A 435 -44.19 -4.51 -5.42
C GLN A 435 -43.33 -3.35 -4.89
N THR A 436 -42.30 -3.64 -4.09
CA THR A 436 -41.38 -2.60 -3.60
C THR A 436 -40.52 -2.01 -4.70
N LEU A 437 -40.05 -2.83 -5.65
CA LEU A 437 -39.33 -2.35 -6.83
C LEU A 437 -40.23 -1.50 -7.75
N ALA A 438 -41.49 -1.92 -7.97
CA ALA A 438 -42.45 -1.12 -8.73
C ALA A 438 -42.71 0.25 -8.08
N GLN A 439 -42.87 0.30 -6.76
CA GLN A 439 -43.03 1.57 -6.05
C GLN A 439 -41.80 2.47 -6.18
N GLN A 440 -40.59 1.93 -6.01
CA GLN A 440 -39.34 2.68 -6.23
C GLN A 440 -39.22 3.23 -7.66
N ILE A 441 -39.67 2.49 -8.67
CA ILE A 441 -39.71 2.95 -10.07
C ILE A 441 -40.71 4.11 -10.23
N ILE A 442 -41.92 3.98 -9.67
CA ILE A 442 -42.96 5.03 -9.68
C ILE A 442 -42.45 6.30 -8.98
N ASP A 443 -41.85 6.16 -7.80
CA ASP A 443 -41.29 7.27 -7.00
C ASP A 443 -40.17 7.99 -7.77
N ALA A 444 -39.23 7.23 -8.37
CA ALA A 444 -38.16 7.79 -9.19
C ALA A 444 -38.71 8.55 -10.42
N LEU A 445 -39.85 8.12 -10.96
CA LEU A 445 -40.48 8.77 -12.10
C LEU A 445 -41.31 10.02 -11.72
N HIS A 446 -41.45 10.34 -10.43
CA HIS A 446 -42.13 11.55 -9.96
C HIS A 446 -41.45 12.84 -10.47
N PRO A 447 -42.19 13.90 -10.86
CA PRO A 447 -41.60 15.11 -11.46
C PRO A 447 -40.53 15.79 -10.60
N GLU A 448 -40.68 15.79 -9.27
CA GLU A 448 -39.69 16.39 -8.38
C GLU A 448 -38.33 15.68 -8.44
N LEU A 449 -38.30 14.35 -8.41
CA LEU A 449 -37.03 13.60 -8.46
C LEU A 449 -36.36 13.77 -9.84
N LYS A 450 -37.15 13.82 -10.92
CA LYS A 450 -36.66 14.16 -12.27
C LYS A 450 -36.01 15.55 -12.32
N ILE A 451 -36.61 16.57 -11.68
CA ILE A 451 -36.04 17.92 -11.63
C ILE A 451 -34.77 17.96 -10.76
N ARG A 452 -34.76 17.32 -9.59
CA ARG A 452 -33.60 17.27 -8.69
C ARG A 452 -32.43 16.52 -9.31
N ALA A 453 -32.66 15.33 -9.87
CA ALA A 453 -31.65 14.55 -10.57
C ALA A 453 -31.06 15.31 -11.77
N ARG A 454 -31.89 16.00 -12.56
CA ARG A 454 -31.42 16.84 -13.68
C ARG A 454 -30.56 18.01 -13.21
N HIS A 455 -30.94 18.69 -12.13
CA HIS A 455 -30.14 19.78 -11.55
C HIS A 455 -28.80 19.27 -10.98
N LEU A 456 -28.77 18.10 -10.35
CA LEU A 456 -27.52 17.48 -9.92
C LEU A 456 -26.65 17.10 -11.13
N GLY A 457 -27.21 16.45 -12.15
CA GLY A 457 -26.49 16.09 -13.38
C GLY A 457 -25.85 17.27 -14.09
N LEU A 458 -26.54 18.41 -14.18
CA LEU A 458 -25.98 19.66 -14.73
C LEU A 458 -24.75 20.16 -13.96
N LYS A 459 -24.66 19.93 -12.64
CA LYS A 459 -23.46 20.26 -11.86
C LYS A 459 -22.33 19.25 -12.08
N LEU A 460 -22.66 17.96 -12.13
CA LEU A 460 -21.69 16.90 -12.43
C LEU A 460 -21.12 17.01 -13.86
N GLN A 461 -21.82 17.65 -14.78
CA GLN A 461 -21.35 17.97 -16.14
C GLN A 461 -20.35 19.12 -16.20
N ASP A 462 -20.30 19.98 -15.18
CA ASP A 462 -19.36 21.11 -15.03
C ASP A 462 -18.08 20.69 -14.28
N GLU A 463 -18.08 19.54 -13.59
CA GLU A 463 -16.95 19.01 -12.83
C GLU A 463 -15.80 18.47 -13.71
N GLN A 464 -14.63 19.11 -13.64
CA GLN A 464 -13.40 18.65 -14.29
C GLN A 464 -12.68 17.56 -13.48
N GLY A 465 -13.39 16.48 -13.14
CA GLY A 465 -12.96 15.46 -12.17
C GLY A 465 -11.53 14.95 -12.36
N CYS A 466 -11.17 14.51 -13.58
CA CYS A 466 -9.82 13.98 -13.86
C CYS A 466 -8.71 15.04 -13.74
N GLU A 467 -8.97 16.30 -14.12
CA GLU A 467 -8.00 17.40 -13.94
C GLU A 467 -7.83 17.73 -12.46
N ASN A 468 -8.93 17.82 -11.69
CA ASN A 468 -8.87 18.00 -10.23
C ASN A 468 -8.09 16.87 -9.53
N GLY A 469 -8.27 15.63 -10.00
CA GLY A 469 -7.54 14.45 -9.53
C GLY A 469 -6.04 14.53 -9.80
N MET A 470 -5.67 14.87 -11.03
CA MET A 470 -4.28 15.12 -11.42
C MET A 470 -3.67 16.29 -10.64
N ASN A 471 -4.40 17.40 -10.48
CA ASN A 471 -3.93 18.59 -9.75
C ASN A 471 -3.72 18.27 -8.27
N SER A 472 -4.57 17.45 -7.65
CA SER A 472 -4.34 16.90 -6.30
C SER A 472 -3.10 16.00 -6.24
N PHE A 473 -2.90 15.13 -7.23
CA PHE A 473 -1.69 14.32 -7.36
C PHE A 473 -0.42 15.20 -7.46
N HIS A 474 -0.38 16.17 -8.38
CA HIS A 474 0.75 17.09 -8.56
C HIS A 474 1.04 17.92 -7.30
N ARG A 475 0.00 18.46 -6.62
CA ARG A 475 0.14 19.15 -5.32
C ARG A 475 0.83 18.29 -4.26
N SER A 476 0.71 16.96 -4.33
CA SER A 476 1.33 16.04 -3.36
C SER A 476 2.82 15.73 -3.59
N LEU A 477 3.39 16.02 -4.77
CA LEU A 477 4.71 15.56 -5.19
C LEU A 477 5.92 16.36 -4.65
N ARG A 478 5.75 17.65 -4.32
CA ARG A 478 6.83 18.58 -3.93
C ARG A 478 8.03 18.57 -4.91
N TYR A 479 7.78 19.07 -6.13
CA TYR A 479 8.67 18.88 -7.27
C TYR A 479 10.00 19.65 -7.23
N ASP A 480 10.11 20.74 -6.46
CA ASP A 480 11.26 21.68 -6.53
C ASP A 480 12.61 20.99 -6.29
N ASN A 481 12.68 20.13 -5.28
CA ASN A 481 13.90 19.40 -4.91
C ASN A 481 14.11 18.10 -5.70
N SER A 482 13.23 17.76 -6.64
CA SER A 482 13.23 16.48 -7.37
C SER A 482 13.79 16.58 -8.80
N ARG A 483 14.20 17.76 -9.24
CA ARG A 483 14.74 18.02 -10.60
C ARG A 483 16.23 17.65 -10.70
N CYS A 484 16.68 17.38 -11.93
CA CYS A 484 18.10 17.22 -12.26
C CYS A 484 18.81 18.59 -12.28
N SER A 485 20.01 18.66 -11.67
CA SER A 485 20.85 19.85 -11.56
C SER A 485 21.41 20.36 -12.90
N ILE A 486 21.33 19.54 -13.96
CA ILE A 486 21.69 19.93 -15.33
C ILE A 486 20.41 20.15 -16.13
N LEU A 487 19.67 19.07 -16.39
CA LEU A 487 18.42 19.08 -17.16
C LEU A 487 17.22 19.33 -16.25
N HIS A 488 16.98 20.60 -15.94
CA HIS A 488 15.95 21.04 -14.98
C HIS A 488 14.51 20.65 -15.37
N ASP A 489 14.26 20.29 -16.64
CA ASP A 489 12.99 19.74 -17.12
C ASP A 489 12.78 18.26 -16.72
N LYS A 490 13.84 17.55 -16.33
CA LYS A 490 13.82 16.12 -15.97
C LYS A 490 13.81 15.88 -14.47
N LEU A 491 13.24 14.74 -14.09
CA LEU A 491 13.38 14.17 -12.75
C LEU A 491 14.83 13.71 -12.53
N ALA A 492 15.37 13.94 -11.32
CA ALA A 492 16.62 13.34 -10.89
C ALA A 492 16.37 11.95 -10.29
N VAL A 493 16.91 10.91 -10.92
CA VAL A 493 16.82 9.51 -10.44
C VAL A 493 18.13 9.02 -9.82
N TRP A 494 19.22 9.77 -10.02
CA TRP A 494 20.55 9.49 -9.50
C TRP A 494 21.08 10.66 -8.65
N GLN A 495 21.85 10.35 -7.61
CA GLN A 495 22.60 11.30 -6.81
C GLN A 495 24.08 10.89 -6.81
N THR A 496 24.99 11.86 -6.82
CA THR A 496 26.43 11.60 -6.73
C THR A 496 26.87 11.49 -5.27
N ARG A 497 27.69 10.48 -4.97
CA ARG A 497 28.26 10.29 -3.63
C ARG A 497 29.12 11.48 -3.22
N GLY A 498 29.05 11.86 -1.95
CA GLY A 498 29.79 13.00 -1.39
C GLY A 498 29.20 14.37 -1.76
N THR A 499 28.97 14.66 -3.04
CA THR A 499 28.63 16.03 -3.51
C THR A 499 27.15 16.34 -3.64
N LEU A 500 26.25 15.40 -3.32
CA LEU A 500 24.78 15.52 -3.35
C LEU A 500 24.17 15.98 -4.70
N THR A 501 24.95 15.95 -5.79
CA THR A 501 24.52 16.46 -7.11
C THR A 501 23.50 15.52 -7.73
N ARG A 502 22.41 16.07 -8.28
CA ARG A 502 21.23 15.29 -8.71
C ARG A 502 21.14 15.20 -10.22
N LEU A 503 21.05 13.98 -10.74
CA LEU A 503 21.16 13.66 -12.16
C LEU A 503 19.94 12.87 -12.66
N SER A 504 19.47 13.20 -13.86
CA SER A 504 18.45 12.42 -14.58
C SER A 504 19.05 11.14 -15.17
N ALA A 505 18.20 10.25 -15.68
CA ALA A 505 18.64 9.00 -16.29
C ALA A 505 19.59 9.27 -17.47
N VAL A 506 19.15 10.07 -18.45
CA VAL A 506 19.99 10.53 -19.58
C VAL A 506 21.29 11.25 -19.15
N ALA A 507 21.24 12.13 -18.14
CA ALA A 507 22.43 12.88 -17.73
C ALA A 507 23.48 11.95 -17.08
N ALA A 508 23.05 11.03 -16.22
CA ALA A 508 23.95 10.03 -15.64
C ALA A 508 24.51 9.09 -16.71
N ALA A 509 23.69 8.61 -17.66
CA ALA A 509 24.15 7.76 -18.76
C ALA A 509 25.20 8.48 -19.64
N THR A 510 24.96 9.76 -19.98
CA THR A 510 25.89 10.59 -20.76
C THR A 510 27.25 10.72 -20.07
N LEU A 511 27.27 11.01 -18.77
CA LEU A 511 28.50 11.18 -18.00
C LEU A 511 29.24 9.85 -17.75
N LEU A 512 28.52 8.72 -17.71
CA LEU A 512 29.10 7.38 -17.68
C LEU A 512 29.76 6.98 -19.01
N GLU A 513 29.11 7.25 -20.15
CA GLU A 513 29.70 6.94 -21.48
C GLU A 513 30.91 7.84 -21.80
N HIS A 514 30.96 9.08 -21.28
CA HIS A 514 32.13 9.95 -21.36
C HIS A 514 33.21 9.65 -20.29
N GLY A 515 33.01 8.68 -19.40
CA GLY A 515 33.97 8.29 -18.37
C GLY A 515 34.19 9.31 -17.25
N LEU A 516 33.33 10.33 -17.14
CA LEU A 516 33.40 11.41 -16.14
C LEU A 516 32.83 10.99 -14.78
N LEU A 517 32.02 9.92 -14.77
CA LEU A 517 31.53 9.23 -13.58
C LEU A 517 31.69 7.71 -13.77
N ARG A 518 31.66 6.96 -12.67
CA ARG A 518 31.54 5.48 -12.69
C ARG A 518 30.29 5.10 -11.89
N LEU A 519 29.72 3.93 -12.18
CA LEU A 519 28.47 3.49 -11.54
C LEU A 519 28.55 3.40 -10.00
N GLN A 520 29.73 3.12 -9.45
CA GLN A 520 29.97 3.11 -8.00
C GLN A 520 29.85 4.50 -7.34
N ASP A 521 30.07 5.58 -8.11
CA ASP A 521 30.02 6.96 -7.64
C ASP A 521 28.58 7.51 -7.57
N LEU A 522 27.59 6.70 -7.99
CA LEU A 522 26.17 7.00 -8.02
C LEU A 522 25.38 6.23 -6.95
N GLU A 523 24.23 6.80 -6.57
CA GLU A 523 23.18 6.15 -5.78
C GLU A 523 21.77 6.57 -6.25
N PRO A 524 20.73 5.71 -6.14
CA PRO A 524 19.38 6.09 -6.54
C PRO A 524 18.77 7.16 -5.63
N VAL A 525 18.11 8.16 -6.22
CA VAL A 525 17.39 9.21 -5.47
C VAL A 525 16.15 8.63 -4.79
N ARG A 526 15.93 9.03 -3.53
CA ARG A 526 14.72 8.71 -2.76
C ARG A 526 13.90 9.97 -2.53
N HIS A 527 12.99 10.27 -3.46
CA HIS A 527 12.09 11.43 -3.42
C HIS A 527 11.17 11.44 -2.19
N ARG A 528 10.87 10.26 -1.61
CA ARG A 528 10.06 10.12 -0.41
C ARG A 528 10.63 9.06 0.53
N VAL A 529 10.74 9.40 1.80
CA VAL A 529 11.04 8.45 2.88
C VAL A 529 9.77 8.27 3.72
N TYR A 530 9.42 7.02 4.02
CA TYR A 530 8.26 6.66 4.84
C TYR A 530 8.76 6.12 6.18
N HIS A 531 8.57 6.88 7.25
CA HIS A 531 8.90 6.45 8.60
C HIS A 531 7.78 5.55 9.15
N ILE A 532 7.67 4.35 8.57
CA ILE A 532 6.62 3.36 8.89
C ILE A 532 6.75 2.89 10.35
N GLU A 533 7.97 2.99 10.90
CA GLU A 533 8.46 2.45 12.17
C GLU A 533 7.89 3.05 13.47
N ASP A 534 6.97 4.04 13.46
CA ASP A 534 6.38 4.52 14.72
C ASP A 534 5.66 3.37 15.45
N ARG A 535 5.92 3.23 16.76
CA ARG A 535 5.35 2.20 17.64
C ARG A 535 4.36 2.84 18.65
N PRO A 536 3.83 2.17 19.70
CA PRO A 536 2.54 2.54 20.27
C PRO A 536 2.54 3.90 20.97
N ILE A 537 1.54 4.71 20.61
CA ILE A 537 1.14 5.94 21.31
C ILE A 537 0.38 5.60 22.61
N ASP A 538 -0.17 4.38 22.67
CA ASP A 538 -0.80 3.67 23.79
C ASP A 538 0.11 3.30 25.00
N PRO A 539 0.14 3.96 26.18
CA PRO A 539 0.99 3.51 27.28
C PRO A 539 0.51 2.21 27.96
N ILE A 540 -0.76 1.82 27.76
CA ILE A 540 -1.34 0.64 28.41
C ILE A 540 -1.32 -0.54 27.45
N SER A 541 -1.77 -0.36 26.21
CA SER A 541 -1.84 -1.40 25.17
C SER A 541 -0.46 -1.90 24.72
N GLY A 542 0.54 -1.01 24.63
CA GLY A 542 1.92 -1.36 24.28
C GLY A 542 2.65 -2.15 25.36
N GLY A 543 2.36 -1.90 26.64
CA GLY A 543 2.97 -2.61 27.76
C GLY A 543 2.17 -3.86 28.18
N ALA A 544 0.90 -3.68 28.53
CA ALA A 544 0.10 -4.70 29.21
C ALA A 544 -0.20 -5.94 28.34
N SER A 545 -0.30 -5.83 27.01
CA SER A 545 -0.57 -6.99 26.15
C SER A 545 0.60 -8.01 26.15
N ALA A 546 1.83 -7.50 26.00
CA ALA A 546 3.04 -8.31 26.06
C ALA A 546 3.35 -8.77 27.51
N PHE A 547 3.07 -7.91 28.50
CA PHE A 547 3.32 -8.21 29.90
C PHE A 547 2.36 -9.28 30.45
N LEU A 548 1.04 -9.16 30.23
CA LEU A 548 0.03 -10.05 30.81
C LEU A 548 0.03 -11.46 30.19
N SER A 549 0.20 -11.58 28.87
CA SER A 549 0.31 -12.90 28.22
C SER A 549 1.53 -13.67 28.73
N SER A 550 2.69 -13.02 28.74
CA SER A 550 3.93 -13.64 29.21
C SER A 550 3.93 -13.93 30.71
N PHE A 551 3.30 -13.09 31.57
CA PHE A 551 3.27 -13.36 33.01
C PHE A 551 2.45 -14.62 33.34
N GLY A 552 1.36 -14.88 32.63
CA GLY A 552 0.54 -16.08 32.81
C GLY A 552 1.30 -17.37 32.45
N ASP A 553 1.84 -17.44 31.23
CA ASP A 553 2.58 -18.61 30.75
C ASP A 553 3.88 -18.85 31.55
N ILE A 554 4.59 -17.78 31.93
CA ILE A 554 5.81 -17.88 32.74
C ILE A 554 5.49 -18.33 34.17
N LEU A 555 4.42 -17.85 34.83
CA LEU A 555 4.05 -18.41 36.15
C LEU A 555 3.69 -19.89 36.07
N TYR A 556 2.97 -20.31 35.03
CA TYR A 556 2.55 -21.70 34.88
C TYR A 556 3.75 -22.64 34.59
N GLN A 557 4.76 -22.16 33.84
CA GLN A 557 5.91 -22.97 33.43
C GLN A 557 7.12 -22.88 34.38
N THR A 558 7.25 -21.84 35.21
CA THR A 558 8.44 -21.69 36.10
C THR A 558 8.37 -22.48 37.40
N TYR A 559 7.20 -22.98 37.82
CA TYR A 559 7.05 -23.64 39.12
C TYR A 559 7.89 -24.92 39.28
N ASP A 560 8.09 -25.69 38.19
CA ASP A 560 8.93 -26.91 38.20
C ASP A 560 10.37 -26.69 37.73
N LEU A 561 10.72 -25.51 37.19
CA LEU A 561 12.06 -25.26 36.63
C LEU A 561 13.20 -25.44 37.67
N PRO A 562 13.10 -24.95 38.94
CA PRO A 562 14.11 -25.22 39.97
C PRO A 562 14.24 -26.71 40.30
N ARG A 563 13.14 -27.46 40.16
CA ARG A 563 13.02 -28.88 40.52
C ARG A 563 13.62 -29.81 39.48
N GLN A 564 13.63 -29.39 38.21
CA GLN A 564 14.31 -30.11 37.13
C GLN A 564 15.81 -29.78 37.11
N ILE A 565 16.20 -28.51 37.30
CA ILE A 565 17.61 -28.10 37.33
C ILE A 565 18.36 -28.76 38.50
N THR A 566 17.76 -28.82 39.71
CA THR A 566 18.38 -29.50 40.86
C THR A 566 18.53 -31.01 40.67
N LYS A 567 17.62 -31.68 39.94
CA LYS A 567 17.78 -33.08 39.52
C LYS A 567 18.86 -33.30 38.46
N ALA A 568 19.09 -32.33 37.58
CA ALA A 568 20.17 -32.39 36.59
C ALA A 568 21.55 -32.16 37.21
N ALA A 569 21.66 -31.24 38.18
CA ALA A 569 22.91 -30.83 38.80
C ALA A 569 23.48 -31.80 39.87
N THR A 570 22.74 -32.85 40.26
CA THR A 570 23.09 -33.73 41.40
C THR A 570 23.56 -35.14 41.04
N LYS A 571 23.83 -35.43 39.75
CA LYS A 571 24.51 -36.67 39.33
C LYS A 571 26.00 -36.39 39.01
N PRO A 572 26.96 -36.99 39.75
CA PRO A 572 28.38 -36.90 39.41
C PRO A 572 28.68 -37.54 38.04
N SER A 573 29.55 -36.91 37.26
CA SER A 573 29.92 -37.35 35.91
C SER A 573 31.00 -38.44 35.93
N THR A 574 30.68 -39.64 35.45
CA THR A 574 31.69 -40.60 35.00
C THR A 574 31.97 -40.40 33.51
N TRP A 575 33.13 -39.84 33.19
CA TRP A 575 33.61 -39.74 31.80
C TRP A 575 33.99 -41.12 31.26
N ASN A 576 33.61 -41.40 30.01
CA ASN A 576 34.30 -42.38 29.17
C ASN A 576 34.20 -41.94 27.71
N ASN A 577 35.23 -42.18 26.91
CA ASN A 577 35.37 -41.58 25.58
C ASN A 577 35.49 -42.65 24.50
N GLY A 578 34.69 -42.56 23.44
CA GLY A 578 34.65 -43.58 22.37
C GLY A 578 33.70 -43.18 21.25
N SER A 579 34.16 -43.37 20.00
CA SER A 579 33.41 -43.06 18.77
C SER A 579 32.79 -44.31 18.15
N SER A 580 31.62 -44.16 17.51
CA SER A 580 31.25 -44.73 16.19
C SER A 580 29.72 -44.78 15.97
N SER A 581 29.29 -44.21 14.84
CA SER A 581 28.12 -44.50 14.00
C SER A 581 26.94 -45.37 14.50
N ASN A 582 25.73 -44.92 14.11
CA ASN A 582 24.45 -45.66 14.03
C ASN A 582 23.78 -45.93 15.41
N LEU A 583 22.47 -46.18 15.51
CA LEU A 583 21.48 -46.59 14.49
C LEU A 583 20.14 -45.80 14.60
N SER A 584 19.18 -46.17 13.76
CA SER A 584 17.87 -45.54 13.54
C SER A 584 16.86 -45.66 14.70
N LEU A 585 15.65 -45.11 14.45
CA LEU A 585 14.38 -45.66 14.95
C LEU A 585 14.45 -47.19 15.14
N HIS A 586 13.83 -47.71 16.20
CA HIS A 586 12.59 -48.47 16.01
C HIS A 586 11.73 -48.64 17.27
N THR A 587 10.45 -48.83 16.96
CA THR A 587 9.26 -49.12 17.74
C THR A 587 9.34 -50.40 18.62
N VAL A 588 9.05 -50.26 19.93
CA VAL A 588 8.39 -51.24 20.83
C VAL A 588 9.13 -52.53 21.29
N SER A 589 8.77 -52.98 22.50
CA SER A 589 8.96 -54.30 23.15
C SER A 589 10.37 -54.82 23.56
N GLU A 590 10.69 -54.60 24.84
CA GLU A 590 11.00 -55.60 25.90
C GLU A 590 12.07 -56.73 25.78
N ILE A 591 12.94 -56.76 26.82
CA ILE A 591 13.54 -57.94 27.53
C ILE A 591 14.66 -58.75 26.81
N GLY A 592 15.81 -59.07 27.49
CA GLY A 592 16.77 -60.06 26.92
C GLY A 592 18.22 -60.31 27.43
N SER A 593 18.74 -59.75 28.54
CA SER A 593 19.88 -60.22 29.40
C SER A 593 21.22 -60.90 28.88
N GLU A 594 22.36 -60.55 29.55
CA GLU A 594 23.68 -61.26 29.71
C GLU A 594 24.82 -61.13 28.65
N GLY A 595 26.13 -61.26 29.05
CA GLY A 595 27.24 -61.49 28.06
C GLY A 595 28.75 -61.10 28.24
N ARG A 596 29.39 -61.04 29.44
CA ARG A 596 30.89 -61.08 29.72
C ARG A 596 32.03 -60.66 28.70
N ALA A 597 32.87 -59.69 29.14
CA ALA A 597 34.35 -59.73 29.34
C ALA A 597 35.47 -59.50 28.24
N SER A 598 36.50 -58.69 28.62
CA SER A 598 37.99 -58.95 28.57
C SER A 598 39.00 -58.03 27.78
N MET A 599 39.79 -57.24 28.54
CA MET A 599 41.26 -56.90 28.49
C MET A 599 42.09 -56.35 27.27
N ASN A 600 43.01 -55.38 27.61
CA ASN A 600 44.47 -55.25 27.31
C ASN A 600 45.11 -54.18 26.34
N THR A 601 45.97 -53.30 26.92
CA THR A 601 47.32 -52.78 26.43
C THR A 601 47.42 -51.87 25.17
N LEU A 602 48.44 -51.00 24.89
CA LEU A 602 49.68 -50.46 25.54
C LEU A 602 50.28 -49.22 24.77
N ARG A 603 51.04 -48.31 25.45
CA ARG A 603 52.22 -47.47 24.96
C ARG A 603 52.03 -46.36 23.85
N GLU A 604 52.89 -45.32 23.61
CA GLU A 604 54.08 -44.66 24.27
C GLU A 604 54.49 -43.26 23.65
N THR A 605 54.93 -42.25 24.46
CA THR A 605 55.91 -41.11 24.15
C THR A 605 55.67 -40.05 23.01
N SER A 606 56.31 -38.85 22.87
CA SER A 606 57.29 -38.01 23.66
C SER A 606 57.49 -36.55 23.12
N LYS A 607 57.71 -35.53 24.01
CA LYS A 607 58.69 -34.37 23.95
C LYS A 607 58.61 -33.28 22.81
N THR A 608 59.15 -32.02 22.81
CA THR A 608 59.88 -31.01 23.67
C THR A 608 60.05 -29.67 22.85
N SER A 609 60.51 -28.45 23.26
CA SER A 609 60.68 -27.65 24.53
C SER A 609 61.33 -26.24 24.29
N LEU A 610 61.01 -25.20 25.09
CA LEU A 610 61.79 -23.93 25.39
C LEU A 610 62.08 -22.90 24.25
N GLY A 611 62.19 -21.56 24.45
CA GLY A 611 61.92 -20.66 25.61
C GLY A 611 62.51 -19.21 25.47
N ALA A 612 61.99 -18.22 26.25
CA ALA A 612 62.44 -16.81 26.45
C ALA A 612 62.31 -15.79 25.27
N ALA A 613 62.22 -14.45 25.43
CA ALA A 613 62.32 -13.53 26.59
C ALA A 613 61.37 -12.28 26.45
N GLU A 614 61.40 -11.34 27.40
CA GLU A 614 60.39 -10.27 27.63
C GLU A 614 60.67 -8.89 27.01
N ALA A 615 59.59 -8.12 26.77
CA ALA A 615 59.55 -6.65 26.80
C ALA A 615 58.11 -6.18 27.10
N SER A 616 57.90 -5.10 27.88
CA SER A 616 56.56 -4.68 28.34
C SER A 616 56.10 -3.34 27.77
N SER A 617 54.79 -3.21 27.51
CA SER A 617 54.04 -1.95 27.66
C SER A 617 52.52 -2.18 27.65
N ASN A 618 51.82 -1.37 28.44
CA ASN A 618 50.38 -1.02 28.39
C ASN A 618 49.36 -2.12 28.06
N SER A 619 48.67 -2.60 29.10
CA SER A 619 47.43 -3.39 29.00
C SER A 619 46.30 -2.61 28.32
N LEU A 620 45.78 -3.13 27.22
CA LEU A 620 44.48 -2.73 26.66
C LEU A 620 43.32 -3.26 27.53
N ASP A 621 42.15 -2.65 27.39
CA ASP A 621 40.97 -3.01 28.16
C ASP A 621 40.41 -4.39 27.71
N PRO A 622 40.24 -5.37 28.62
CA PRO A 622 39.78 -6.73 28.27
C PRO A 622 38.31 -6.80 27.82
N SER A 623 37.57 -5.69 27.82
CA SER A 623 36.28 -5.56 27.12
C SER A 623 36.45 -5.37 25.60
N LEU A 624 37.54 -4.74 25.14
CA LEU A 624 37.75 -4.37 23.75
C LEU A 624 38.22 -5.56 22.90
N GLU A 625 39.13 -6.39 23.43
CA GLU A 625 39.54 -7.65 22.77
C GLU A 625 38.33 -8.58 22.58
N LYS A 626 37.47 -8.72 23.60
CA LYS A 626 36.25 -9.51 23.50
C LYS A 626 35.28 -9.00 22.43
N ALA A 627 35.21 -7.68 22.23
CA ALA A 627 34.40 -7.11 21.14
C ALA A 627 34.98 -7.48 19.76
N GLN A 628 36.32 -7.48 19.61
CA GLN A 628 36.99 -7.89 18.37
C GLN A 628 36.88 -9.40 18.10
N ASP A 629 37.02 -10.25 19.12
CA ASP A 629 36.81 -11.70 19.00
C ASP A 629 35.36 -12.04 18.61
N VAL A 630 34.38 -11.37 19.22
CA VAL A 630 32.97 -11.52 18.82
C VAL A 630 32.77 -11.06 17.37
N ALA A 631 33.38 -9.96 16.94
CA ALA A 631 33.29 -9.52 15.55
C ALA A 631 33.92 -10.53 14.56
N LEU A 632 35.12 -11.05 14.83
CA LEU A 632 35.76 -12.08 13.98
C LEU A 632 34.97 -13.40 13.97
N ALA A 633 34.41 -13.80 15.11
CA ALA A 633 33.55 -14.97 15.21
C ALA A 633 32.25 -14.78 14.39
N THR A 634 31.64 -13.59 14.45
CA THR A 634 30.49 -13.23 13.60
C THR A 634 30.83 -13.30 12.13
N VAL A 635 31.95 -12.72 11.68
CA VAL A 635 32.38 -12.75 10.26
C VAL A 635 32.56 -14.18 9.75
N LYS A 636 33.14 -15.10 10.55
CA LYS A 636 33.24 -16.52 10.19
C LYS A 636 31.91 -17.29 10.33
N GLY A 637 30.97 -16.80 11.13
CA GLY A 637 29.66 -17.41 11.37
C GLY A 637 28.59 -17.14 10.31
N ILE A 638 28.69 -16.00 9.58
CA ILE A 638 27.69 -15.56 8.57
C ILE A 638 27.38 -16.66 7.53
N GLY A 639 28.36 -17.46 7.13
CA GLY A 639 28.17 -18.54 6.15
C GLY A 639 27.35 -19.76 6.62
N LYS A 640 26.88 -19.80 7.88
CA LYS A 640 26.12 -20.93 8.46
C LYS A 640 24.85 -20.56 9.24
N LEU A 641 24.55 -19.26 9.40
CA LEU A 641 23.37 -18.81 10.16
C LEU A 641 22.15 -18.65 9.25
N SER A 642 21.10 -19.45 9.49
CA SER A 642 19.82 -19.29 8.80
C SER A 642 18.99 -18.15 9.40
N LYS A 643 18.18 -17.49 8.55
CA LYS A 643 17.34 -16.32 8.91
C LYS A 643 16.58 -16.49 10.24
N ALA A 644 16.03 -17.68 10.48
CA ALA A 644 15.22 -18.00 11.67
C ALA A 644 15.98 -17.87 13.01
N VAL A 645 17.30 -18.08 13.02
CA VAL A 645 18.11 -18.04 14.26
C VAL A 645 18.31 -16.61 14.76
N LEU A 646 18.39 -15.64 13.83
CA LEU A 646 18.60 -14.22 14.16
C LEU A 646 17.29 -13.47 14.44
N THR A 647 16.18 -13.87 13.81
CA THR A 647 14.90 -13.15 13.93
C THR A 647 14.31 -13.17 15.34
N THR A 648 14.37 -14.29 16.07
CA THR A 648 13.70 -14.39 17.39
C THR A 648 14.38 -13.54 18.46
N PRO A 649 15.73 -13.57 18.64
CA PRO A 649 16.41 -12.66 19.55
C PRO A 649 16.30 -11.18 19.13
N LEU A 650 16.29 -10.90 17.82
CA LEU A 650 16.08 -9.54 17.31
C LEU A 650 14.71 -9.00 17.70
N TYR A 651 13.60 -9.69 17.36
CA TYR A 651 12.26 -9.17 17.67
C TYR A 651 11.99 -9.07 19.18
N PHE A 652 12.58 -9.95 19.99
CA PHE A 652 12.54 -9.84 21.46
C PHE A 652 13.27 -8.60 21.98
N THR A 653 14.57 -8.46 21.69
CA THR A 653 15.39 -7.32 22.17
C THR A 653 14.89 -5.99 21.61
N MET A 654 14.54 -5.94 20.33
CA MET A 654 13.98 -4.77 19.65
C MET A 654 12.56 -4.42 20.13
N GLY A 655 11.80 -5.41 20.60
CA GLY A 655 10.52 -5.20 21.28
C GLY A 655 10.71 -4.47 22.60
N ILE A 656 11.60 -4.97 23.46
CA ILE A 656 11.91 -4.37 24.77
C ILE A 656 12.54 -2.98 24.60
N ALA A 657 13.56 -2.83 23.75
CA ALA A 657 14.29 -1.58 23.52
C ALA A 657 13.35 -0.43 23.18
N ARG A 658 12.51 -0.62 22.15
CA ARG A 658 11.55 0.43 21.77
C ARG A 658 10.35 0.47 22.72
N GLY A 659 10.02 -0.59 23.45
CA GLY A 659 9.04 -0.53 24.54
C GLY A 659 9.42 0.52 25.58
N PHE A 660 10.63 0.43 26.13
CA PHE A 660 11.19 1.46 27.01
C PHE A 660 11.29 2.85 26.35
N GLN A 661 11.64 2.92 25.06
CA GLN A 661 11.78 4.18 24.32
C GLN A 661 10.46 4.94 24.11
N ASN A 662 9.32 4.24 23.96
CA ASN A 662 8.02 4.88 23.67
C ASN A 662 7.26 5.33 24.92
N ILE A 663 7.48 4.72 26.10
CA ILE A 663 6.72 5.08 27.32
C ILE A 663 6.85 6.57 27.68
N PRO A 664 8.02 7.24 27.54
CA PRO A 664 8.11 8.69 27.76
C PRO A 664 7.34 9.54 26.74
N ILE A 665 7.20 9.08 25.50
CA ILE A 665 6.40 9.77 24.47
C ILE A 665 4.92 9.83 24.91
N ALA A 666 4.42 8.77 25.54
CA ALA A 666 3.04 8.68 25.99
C ALA A 666 2.67 9.65 27.14
N TYR A 667 3.64 10.24 27.84
CA TYR A 667 3.44 11.38 28.77
C TYR A 667 3.99 12.72 28.23
N ASN A 668 4.12 12.82 26.91
CA ASN A 668 4.55 14.02 26.18
C ASN A 668 5.95 14.52 26.62
N ASP A 669 6.91 13.61 26.76
CA ASP A 669 8.34 13.95 26.83
C ASP A 669 8.88 14.26 25.42
N THR A 670 9.28 15.52 25.21
CA THR A 670 9.80 16.06 23.95
C THR A 670 11.26 15.69 23.68
N THR A 671 11.98 15.15 24.67
CA THR A 671 13.43 14.84 24.57
C THR A 671 13.72 13.45 24.00
N VAL A 672 12.69 12.65 23.66
CA VAL A 672 12.88 11.32 23.06
C VAL A 672 13.35 11.45 21.61
N ARG A 673 14.64 11.19 21.39
CA ARG A 673 15.25 11.18 20.06
C ARG A 673 14.70 10.02 19.22
N ARG A 674 14.39 10.29 17.95
CA ARG A 674 14.10 9.24 16.95
C ARG A 674 15.42 8.50 16.62
N PRO A 675 15.44 7.17 16.52
CA PRO A 675 16.62 6.44 16.04
C PRO A 675 16.83 6.71 14.55
N GLU A 676 18.09 6.69 14.12
CA GLU A 676 18.46 6.76 12.71
C GLU A 676 18.27 5.39 12.03
N LYS A 677 18.24 5.38 10.70
CA LYS A 677 17.95 4.17 9.91
C LYS A 677 19.17 3.26 9.84
N VAL A 678 18.97 1.98 10.18
CA VAL A 678 20.00 0.94 10.10
C VAL A 678 19.97 0.28 8.71
N ASP A 679 21.09 0.39 7.99
CA ASP A 679 21.27 -0.14 6.62
C ASP A 679 22.31 -1.26 6.50
N GLY A 680 23.02 -1.59 7.57
CA GLY A 680 23.99 -2.68 7.64
C GLY A 680 24.65 -2.77 9.01
N ILE A 681 25.67 -3.63 9.16
CA ILE A 681 26.32 -3.89 10.47
C ILE A 681 26.91 -2.61 11.09
N GLN A 682 27.62 -1.80 10.32
CA GLN A 682 28.26 -0.57 10.81
C GLN A 682 27.21 0.42 11.37
N THR A 683 26.21 0.79 10.57
CA THR A 683 25.14 1.70 11.00
C THR A 683 24.32 1.11 12.16
N GLY A 684 24.13 -0.21 12.20
CA GLY A 684 23.50 -0.89 13.34
C GLY A 684 24.27 -0.73 14.64
N PHE A 685 25.61 -0.78 14.59
CA PHE A 685 26.48 -0.54 15.74
C PHE A 685 26.57 0.94 16.12
N GLU A 686 26.67 1.85 15.14
CA GLU A 686 26.68 3.30 15.36
C GLU A 686 25.38 3.79 16.01
N VAL A 687 24.22 3.30 15.54
CA VAL A 687 22.91 3.55 16.17
C VAL A 687 22.79 2.87 17.53
N ALA A 688 23.28 1.64 17.69
CA ALA A 688 23.31 0.95 19.00
C ALA A 688 24.06 1.75 20.07
N VAL A 689 25.28 2.22 19.77
CA VAL A 689 26.09 3.02 20.70
C VAL A 689 25.47 4.40 20.94
N SER A 690 24.96 5.06 19.90
CA SER A 690 24.34 6.39 20.03
C SER A 690 23.05 6.35 20.85
N GLN A 691 22.17 5.36 20.63
CA GLN A 691 20.95 5.18 21.41
C GLN A 691 21.25 4.75 22.86
N PHE A 692 22.32 3.99 23.11
CA PHE A 692 22.80 3.73 24.46
C PHE A 692 23.26 5.01 25.16
N ALA A 693 24.15 5.79 24.54
CA ALA A 693 24.69 7.03 25.10
C ALA A 693 23.60 8.07 25.36
N TYR A 694 22.71 8.33 24.40
CA TYR A 694 21.59 9.26 24.57
C TYR A 694 20.55 8.75 25.57
N GLY A 695 20.27 7.45 25.62
CA GLY A 695 19.35 6.87 26.62
C GLY A 695 19.79 7.13 28.06
N PHE A 696 21.10 7.03 28.34
CA PHE A 696 21.65 7.42 29.65
C PHE A 696 21.72 8.93 29.84
N TYR A 697 22.17 9.70 28.84
CA TYR A 697 22.29 11.15 28.94
C TYR A 697 20.94 11.85 29.14
N ASP A 698 19.94 11.59 28.29
CA ASP A 698 18.60 12.19 28.34
C ASP A 698 17.77 11.67 29.53
N GLY A 699 18.18 10.53 30.12
CA GLY A 699 17.64 9.99 31.37
C GLY A 699 18.16 10.72 32.60
N ILE A 700 19.47 10.92 32.69
CA ILE A 700 20.12 11.58 33.84
C ILE A 700 19.87 13.10 33.80
N SER A 701 20.05 13.75 32.64
CA SER A 701 19.79 15.19 32.50
C SER A 701 18.29 15.54 32.66
N GLY A 702 17.41 14.62 32.26
CA GLY A 702 15.96 14.74 32.38
C GLY A 702 15.46 15.05 33.79
N VAL A 703 16.17 14.61 34.84
CA VAL A 703 15.84 14.91 36.25
C VAL A 703 15.89 16.40 36.57
N VAL A 704 16.72 17.17 35.84
CA VAL A 704 16.94 18.61 36.06
C VAL A 704 16.33 19.46 34.95
N THR A 705 16.39 19.00 33.69
CA THR A 705 15.84 19.75 32.54
C THR A 705 14.31 19.74 32.52
N GLN A 706 13.66 18.60 32.74
CA GLN A 706 12.20 18.48 32.62
C GLN A 706 11.44 19.36 33.63
N PRO A 707 11.84 19.48 34.92
CA PRO A 707 11.24 20.46 35.83
C PRO A 707 11.40 21.91 35.35
N PHE A 708 12.56 22.26 34.80
CA PHE A 708 12.85 23.63 34.34
C PHE A 708 12.08 24.00 33.07
N GLU A 709 12.03 23.09 32.09
CA GLU A 709 11.27 23.25 30.86
C GLU A 709 9.76 23.26 31.15
N GLY A 710 9.27 22.34 32.00
CA GLY A 710 7.89 22.34 32.48
C GLY A 710 7.53 23.65 33.20
N ALA A 711 8.41 24.19 34.05
CA ALA A 711 8.21 25.48 34.71
C ALA A 711 8.09 26.64 33.71
N LYS A 712 8.85 26.59 32.61
CA LYS A 712 8.81 27.58 31.52
C LYS A 712 7.52 27.48 30.69
N GLU A 713 6.98 26.27 30.50
CA GLU A 713 5.73 26.04 29.76
C GLU A 713 4.47 26.37 30.57
N ASN A 714 4.38 25.89 31.82
CA ASN A 714 3.13 25.88 32.61
C ASN A 714 3.33 26.29 34.09
N GLY A 715 4.39 27.05 34.40
CA GLY A 715 4.64 27.61 35.74
C GLY A 715 4.75 26.53 36.82
N ALA A 716 4.21 26.78 38.02
CA ALA A 716 4.30 25.84 39.14
C ALA A 716 3.65 24.48 38.85
N LEU A 717 2.56 24.44 38.08
CA LEU A 717 1.92 23.18 37.65
C LEU A 717 2.85 22.41 36.70
N GLY A 718 3.44 23.11 35.74
CA GLY A 718 4.41 22.55 34.79
C GLY A 718 5.70 22.05 35.44
N PHE A 719 6.20 22.73 36.48
CA PHE A 719 7.33 22.27 37.27
C PHE A 719 7.05 20.89 37.91
N ILE A 720 5.85 20.73 38.49
CA ILE A 720 5.43 19.46 39.12
C ILE A 720 5.28 18.35 38.08
N THR A 721 4.68 18.61 36.90
CA THR A 721 4.62 17.61 35.83
C THR A 721 6.01 17.28 35.28
N GLY A 722 6.91 18.26 35.20
CA GLY A 722 8.31 18.09 34.82
C GLY A 722 9.12 17.21 35.77
N ILE A 723 8.87 17.27 37.09
CA ILE A 723 9.43 16.32 38.06
C ILE A 723 8.96 14.89 37.74
N GLY A 724 7.67 14.71 37.44
CA GLY A 724 7.11 13.42 37.02
C GLY A 724 7.78 12.87 35.76
N LYS A 725 7.93 13.71 34.73
CA LYS A 725 8.65 13.35 33.48
C LYS A 725 10.12 13.01 33.74
N GLY A 726 10.82 13.78 34.58
CA GLY A 726 12.23 13.56 34.92
C GLY A 726 12.48 12.24 35.65
N ILE A 727 11.65 11.92 36.66
CA ILE A 727 11.73 10.65 37.41
C ILE A 727 11.38 9.46 36.50
N GLY A 728 10.37 9.59 35.65
CA GLY A 728 10.04 8.58 34.64
C GLY A 728 11.18 8.35 33.64
N GLY A 729 11.76 9.43 33.13
CA GLY A 729 12.87 9.41 32.17
C GLY A 729 14.13 8.75 32.71
N LEU A 730 14.44 8.97 34.00
CA LEU A 730 15.59 8.39 34.69
C LEU A 730 15.58 6.85 34.72
N VAL A 731 14.39 6.22 34.76
CA VAL A 731 14.25 4.76 34.69
C VAL A 731 14.11 4.28 33.25
N LEU A 732 13.30 4.98 32.45
CA LEU A 732 12.86 4.49 31.15
C LEU A 732 13.92 4.66 30.05
N LYS A 733 14.63 5.79 30.00
CA LYS A 733 15.57 6.09 28.92
C LYS A 733 16.88 5.27 29.03
N PRO A 734 17.47 5.03 30.23
CA PRO A 734 18.59 4.10 30.36
C PRO A 734 18.19 2.66 30.04
N GLY A 735 16.96 2.25 30.38
CA GLY A 735 16.39 0.97 29.96
C GLY A 735 16.30 0.84 28.43
N ALA A 736 15.81 1.89 27.76
CA ALA A 736 15.79 1.94 26.29
C ALA A 736 17.20 1.79 25.70
N GLY A 737 18.16 2.56 26.21
CA GLY A 737 19.57 2.50 25.78
C GLY A 737 20.22 1.12 25.98
N LEU A 738 19.98 0.50 27.13
CA LEU A 738 20.55 -0.82 27.47
C LEU A 738 20.09 -1.92 26.49
N PHE A 739 18.79 -1.94 26.14
CA PHE A 739 18.26 -2.92 25.18
C PHE A 739 18.43 -2.49 23.72
N ALA A 740 18.59 -1.19 23.43
CA ALA A 740 18.93 -0.68 22.11
C ALA A 740 20.26 -1.26 21.60
N LEU A 741 21.25 -1.42 22.47
CA LEU A 741 22.59 -1.89 22.09
C LEU A 741 22.57 -3.28 21.40
N PRO A 742 22.00 -4.35 21.98
CA PRO A 742 21.83 -5.61 21.25
C PRO A 742 20.81 -5.51 20.11
N ALA A 743 19.73 -4.71 20.26
CA ALA A 743 18.67 -4.64 19.27
C ALA A 743 19.12 -4.05 17.92
N TYR A 744 19.74 -2.87 17.90
CA TYR A 744 20.20 -2.22 16.66
C TYR A 744 21.43 -2.94 16.07
N THR A 745 22.28 -3.55 16.91
CA THR A 745 23.37 -4.42 16.43
C THR A 745 22.82 -5.66 15.71
N LEU A 746 21.83 -6.36 16.28
CA LEU A 746 21.15 -7.48 15.63
C LEU A 746 20.36 -7.04 14.39
N GLN A 747 19.81 -5.82 14.37
CA GLN A 747 19.15 -5.24 13.20
C GLN A 747 20.17 -5.05 12.06
N GLY A 748 21.36 -4.50 12.33
CA GLY A 748 22.43 -4.34 11.35
C GLY A 748 22.96 -5.67 10.80
N ILE A 749 23.11 -6.69 11.64
CA ILE A 749 23.48 -8.05 11.22
C ILE A 749 22.36 -8.67 10.37
N SER A 750 21.09 -8.53 10.77
CA SER A 750 19.94 -9.02 10.01
C SER A 750 19.83 -8.35 8.64
N GLN A 751 20.10 -7.04 8.57
CA GLN A 751 20.08 -6.27 7.33
C GLN A 751 21.24 -6.63 6.39
N GLU A 752 22.45 -6.90 6.90
CA GLU A 752 23.55 -7.39 6.08
C GLU A 752 23.32 -8.84 5.60
N VAL A 753 22.71 -9.70 6.42
CA VAL A 753 22.25 -11.03 5.99
C VAL A 753 21.18 -10.92 4.89
N ARG A 754 20.23 -9.98 4.99
CA ARG A 754 19.27 -9.67 3.90
C ARG A 754 19.96 -9.11 2.65
N ARG A 755 21.02 -8.32 2.80
CA ARG A 755 21.80 -7.76 1.68
C ARG A 755 22.62 -8.80 0.92
N VAL A 756 23.14 -9.82 1.63
CA VAL A 756 23.95 -10.90 1.05
C VAL A 756 23.08 -12.02 0.47
N PHE A 757 21.97 -12.39 1.12
CA PHE A 757 21.12 -13.52 0.73
C PHE A 757 19.76 -13.14 0.14
N GLY A 758 19.46 -11.84 0.01
CA GLY A 758 18.23 -11.32 -0.59
C GLY A 758 18.25 -11.27 -2.12
N THR A 759 17.06 -11.19 -2.69
CA THR A 759 16.83 -10.94 -4.13
C THR A 759 17.34 -9.55 -4.51
N ASN A 760 18.18 -9.49 -5.55
CA ASN A 760 19.08 -8.36 -5.81
C ASN A 760 18.41 -7.16 -6.54
N TYR A 761 17.18 -6.80 -6.12
CA TYR A 761 16.33 -5.82 -6.79
C TYR A 761 16.95 -4.42 -6.89
N GLU A 762 17.83 -4.02 -5.97
CA GLU A 762 18.51 -2.72 -6.03
C GLU A 762 19.47 -2.63 -7.22
N ARG A 763 20.13 -3.73 -7.60
CA ARG A 763 20.88 -3.81 -8.86
C ARG A 763 19.94 -3.81 -10.08
N GLN A 764 18.79 -4.50 -10.00
CA GLN A 764 17.80 -4.51 -11.09
C GLN A 764 17.27 -3.08 -11.36
N ILE A 765 16.89 -2.34 -10.31
CA ILE A 765 16.46 -0.94 -10.41
C ILE A 765 17.57 -0.07 -11.00
N ALA A 766 18.82 -0.23 -10.51
CA ALA A 766 19.97 0.48 -11.04
C ALA A 766 20.18 0.22 -12.55
N TYR A 767 20.21 -1.05 -12.98
CA TYR A 767 20.35 -1.40 -14.39
C TYR A 767 19.17 -0.90 -15.24
N SER A 768 17.93 -0.97 -14.75
CA SER A 768 16.76 -0.45 -15.46
C SER A 768 16.80 1.08 -15.61
N ARG A 769 17.34 1.82 -14.63
CA ARG A 769 17.57 3.27 -14.73
C ARG A 769 18.73 3.65 -15.67
N LEU A 770 19.77 2.82 -15.76
CA LEU A 770 20.82 2.99 -16.76
C LEU A 770 20.30 2.72 -18.17
N ALA A 771 19.52 1.65 -18.35
CA ALA A 771 18.88 1.33 -19.63
C ALA A 771 17.89 2.43 -20.04
N GLN A 772 17.05 2.92 -19.12
CA GLN A 772 16.22 4.11 -19.35
C GLN A 772 17.07 5.30 -19.82
N GLY A 773 18.19 5.59 -19.15
CA GLY A 773 19.05 6.71 -19.52
C GLY A 773 19.67 6.57 -20.91
N ARG A 774 20.01 5.35 -21.33
CA ARG A 774 20.55 5.06 -22.66
C ARG A 774 19.49 5.14 -23.77
N ASP A 775 18.30 4.60 -23.51
CA ASP A 775 17.14 4.74 -24.40
C ASP A 775 16.70 6.21 -24.52
N GLU A 776 16.89 7.03 -23.47
CA GLU A 776 16.68 8.48 -23.52
C GLU A 776 17.79 9.20 -24.33
N MET A 777 19.05 8.75 -24.28
CA MET A 777 20.14 9.34 -25.10
C MET A 777 19.88 9.21 -26.61
N GLU A 778 19.22 8.15 -27.08
CA GLU A 778 18.80 8.00 -28.50
C GLU A 778 17.84 9.13 -28.97
N LEU A 779 17.31 9.97 -28.05
CA LEU A 779 16.41 11.09 -28.36
C LEU A 779 17.11 12.47 -28.43
N TYR A 780 18.40 12.56 -28.14
CA TYR A 780 19.17 13.81 -28.10
C TYR A 780 20.18 13.90 -29.24
N SER A 781 20.46 15.13 -29.69
CA SER A 781 21.58 15.39 -30.59
C SER A 781 22.93 15.31 -29.86
N ASN A 782 24.01 15.07 -30.61
CA ASN A 782 25.37 15.10 -30.07
C ASN A 782 25.71 16.46 -29.42
N GLU A 783 25.18 17.57 -29.93
CA GLU A 783 25.39 18.91 -29.39
C GLU A 783 24.74 19.07 -28.00
N GLU A 784 23.51 18.57 -27.82
CA GLU A 784 22.84 18.54 -26.52
C GLU A 784 23.57 17.62 -25.52
N LEU A 785 24.05 16.46 -25.96
CA LEU A 785 24.84 15.55 -25.12
C LEU A 785 26.18 16.19 -24.69
N GLN A 786 26.86 16.94 -25.56
CA GLN A 786 28.04 17.73 -25.16
C GLN A 786 27.68 18.89 -24.21
N SER A 787 26.49 19.49 -24.32
CA SER A 787 26.04 20.53 -23.39
C SER A 787 25.89 19.98 -21.96
N ILE A 788 25.45 18.72 -21.80
CA ILE A 788 25.40 18.03 -20.49
C ILE A 788 26.81 17.91 -19.88
N VAL A 789 27.80 17.54 -20.71
CA VAL A 789 29.21 17.40 -20.28
C VAL A 789 29.82 18.75 -19.87
N LEU A 790 29.56 19.81 -20.64
CA LEU A 790 30.03 21.16 -20.34
C LEU A 790 29.42 21.69 -19.03
N ASN A 791 28.09 21.57 -18.88
CA ASN A 791 27.38 22.00 -17.67
C ASN A 791 27.83 21.21 -16.44
N TRP A 792 28.10 19.90 -16.57
CA TRP A 792 28.67 19.10 -15.48
C TRP A 792 30.06 19.61 -15.08
N THR A 793 30.93 19.92 -16.04
CA THR A 793 32.28 20.44 -15.78
C THR A 793 32.22 21.79 -15.05
N GLN A 794 31.34 22.69 -15.46
CA GLN A 794 31.10 23.96 -14.77
C GLN A 794 30.62 23.73 -13.32
N LEU A 795 29.62 22.87 -13.10
CA LEU A 795 29.10 22.54 -11.76
C LEU A 795 30.15 21.92 -10.82
N GLN A 796 31.20 21.27 -11.33
CA GLN A 796 32.32 20.82 -10.51
C GLN A 796 33.32 21.96 -10.23
N GLN A 797 33.58 22.85 -11.19
CA GLN A 797 34.45 24.01 -11.00
C GLN A 797 33.88 25.01 -9.99
N GLU A 798 32.58 25.28 -10.04
CA GLU A 798 31.88 26.16 -9.09
C GLU A 798 32.01 25.63 -7.65
N LYS A 799 31.79 24.33 -7.42
CA LYS A 799 31.96 23.70 -6.10
C LYS A 799 33.39 23.76 -5.58
N ILE A 800 34.39 23.54 -6.44
CA ILE A 800 35.81 23.68 -6.07
C ILE A 800 36.13 25.12 -5.66
N GLY A 801 35.46 26.13 -6.24
CA GLY A 801 35.60 27.54 -5.86
C GLY A 801 34.83 27.97 -4.61
N GLU A 802 33.88 27.17 -4.11
CA GLU A 802 33.18 27.40 -2.82
C GLU A 802 33.89 26.72 -1.63
N GLU A 803 34.78 25.74 -1.89
CA GLU A 803 35.56 25.03 -0.86
C GLU A 803 36.97 25.62 -0.60
N THR A 804 37.35 26.72 -1.28
CA THR A 804 38.66 27.39 -1.17
C THR A 804 38.60 28.83 -0.66
#